data_AF-A0A9Q0NCM5-F1
#
_entry.id   AF-A0A9Q0NCM5-F1
#
_cell.length_a   1.000
_cell.length_b   1.000
_cell.length_c   1.000
_cell.angle_alpha   90.00
_cell.angle_beta   90.00
_cell.angle_gamma   90.00
#
_symmetry.space_group_name_H-M   'P 1'
#
loop_
_entity.id
_entity.type
_entity.pdbx_description
1 polymer ?
#
loop_
_entity_poly.entity_id
_entity_poly.type
_entity_poly.pdbx_seq_one_letter_code
_entity_poly.pdbx_strand_id
1 'polypeptide(L)'
;MQKRPYVEILEQPAANGVRFRYKNEKQSSVIYGASSTHDKKTFPSFRLLNYTGHAVAIISCVSKDTPYRPHPTAIVGKPHCNKGICRIDFLTRKSDPTKVSLKNIGLQCCKKADAEKILTEREILRVDPYRTGYNHKTNAVYDASCVRLCLQIFLKSDDSSKVITVPPVVSNPITDSRYASELRICDISDVTSSTSGGKKIILLCNRVTKNNIKIRFYQNGKDDSLKWEAWADFRPTNVHNHVAISFKTPPYVTNDITEPVTVMMQLVRTTDGHQSEPRLFYYLPDYSNEEYIRKAKKRKIIENLSFFESARGVDFAEEKGNCGNDELNIKHQKTGIQGMQDGASRNQTTPLYVDQPKDGRPALCTQNYQTLFEDGVKINNKSQFVPLNTNQQPKMRPTELEQRQPCLASPPCCDPHVYLNDVSENPLFTINTYAQAPPRNCNGNDDIDTFLRAMLNIREYFVKTFSVSVLYTTNRRSTFLVRKLLSSRMLIMFIQAKYKLLIVIAVILNAYDCANIEEHPLRISLTISSKFHHLEISWFNLKPIEGVILITNEEPTGPYHKLTFAEDQYYATTTEKEDGNATSTVRYDQMYQDSMEMFELRAQDKNIVWTYGVANKSAKYWLQPTEKYGWITTNIPFNMEMYKNVSIHTKCYGYWAVYLNSYDEVKATACISAYPTWMNDMKDHIGRFKFRDLFLAGTHDSGSYRERFDPMKNETLVTKYALTQDDDIYGQLMHGVRYLDIRIGYYRASQPVFWVNHGITRQQSLTNVLQQVKDFVLETNEIVIFDVQEWPVGFSKKLEIHRSLVHFIQNEIGDLLVDPNLTWDSTLNEIWKTKRNIILGYDMLPVVHEFPSYLWHSVQQRWGNVQSLADLKRYLSPTRNFVLFTSRPVADMAELTPNTWDVLTDRFGGLRRMADQTNRHICRWYIEEWGSMTNIVAVDFVRGTNLVETSLYWNRKKNVISG
;
A
#
# COMPACT_ATOMS: atom_id res chain seq x y z
N MET A 1 61.67 43.40 8.11
CA MET A 1 61.79 42.05 8.71
C MET A 1 61.26 41.01 7.73
N GLN A 2 61.91 39.86 7.56
CA GLN A 2 61.29 38.73 6.83
C GLN A 2 60.21 38.08 7.70
N LYS A 3 59.04 37.77 7.11
CA LYS A 3 57.99 37.00 7.80
C LYS A 3 58.43 35.54 7.91
N ARG A 4 58.19 34.88 9.05
CA ARG A 4 58.55 33.46 9.24
C ARG A 4 57.74 32.55 8.31
N PRO A 5 58.31 31.42 7.83
CA PRO A 5 57.55 30.41 7.09
C PRO A 5 56.39 29.84 7.91
N TYR A 6 55.25 29.59 7.27
CA TYR A 6 54.08 28.94 7.89
C TYR A 6 53.24 28.17 6.86
N VAL A 7 52.43 27.22 7.35
CA VAL A 7 51.51 26.42 6.54
C VAL A 7 50.12 27.02 6.57
N GLU A 8 49.48 27.08 5.40
CA GLU A 8 48.06 27.41 5.27
C GLU A 8 47.32 26.20 4.68
N ILE A 9 46.26 25.74 5.35
CA ILE A 9 45.35 24.71 4.81
C ILE A 9 44.36 25.42 3.89
N LEU A 10 44.37 25.05 2.62
CA LEU A 10 43.54 25.60 1.55
C LEU A 10 42.22 24.83 1.36
N GLU A 11 42.20 23.57 1.77
CA GLU A 11 41.03 22.69 1.74
C GLU A 11 41.13 21.75 2.95
N GLN A 12 40.19 21.87 3.88
CA GLN A 12 40.07 20.95 5.03
C GLN A 12 39.57 19.57 4.54
N PRO A 13 39.86 18.47 5.25
CA PRO A 13 39.20 17.20 5.00
C PRO A 13 37.70 17.28 5.37
N ALA A 14 36.87 16.52 4.67
CA ALA A 14 35.49 16.31 5.06
C ALA A 14 35.44 15.68 6.48
N ALA A 15 34.67 16.30 7.38
CA ALA A 15 34.61 15.90 8.79
C ALA A 15 33.94 14.54 9.01
N ASN A 16 33.01 14.16 8.12
CA ASN A 16 32.21 12.94 8.18
C ASN A 16 32.30 12.16 6.85
N GLY A 17 31.71 10.96 6.80
CA GLY A 17 31.60 10.14 5.58
C GLY A 17 32.79 9.20 5.31
N VAL A 18 34.00 9.56 5.73
CA VAL A 18 35.19 8.70 5.59
C VAL A 18 35.07 7.49 6.52
N ARG A 19 34.98 6.26 5.97
CA ARG A 19 35.04 5.02 6.77
C ARG A 19 36.48 4.62 7.04
N PHE A 20 36.84 4.42 8.30
CA PHE A 20 38.18 3.90 8.64
C PHE A 20 38.18 2.38 8.44
N ARG A 21 39.26 1.84 7.87
CA ARG A 21 39.33 0.45 7.39
C ARG A 21 40.36 -0.37 8.16
N TYR A 22 40.07 -1.62 8.49
CA TYR A 22 41.07 -2.53 9.04
C TYR A 22 42.01 -3.06 7.95
N LYS A 23 43.21 -3.54 8.33
CA LYS A 23 44.24 -4.02 7.39
C LYS A 23 43.81 -5.21 6.52
N ASN A 24 42.78 -5.95 6.92
CA ASN A 24 42.18 -7.06 6.17
C ASN A 24 41.03 -6.63 5.22
N GLU A 25 40.56 -5.38 5.29
CA GLU A 25 39.61 -4.85 4.31
C GLU A 25 40.37 -4.45 3.03
N LYS A 26 40.06 -5.08 1.89
CA LYS A 26 40.88 -5.04 0.66
C LYS A 26 41.06 -3.65 0.01
N GLN A 27 40.41 -2.59 0.48
CA GLN A 27 40.58 -1.23 -0.04
C GLN A 27 40.29 -0.18 1.04
N SER A 28 41.11 0.89 1.08
CA SER A 28 40.83 2.06 1.93
C SER A 28 39.82 2.99 1.27
N SER A 29 38.91 3.57 2.06
CA SER A 29 38.12 4.73 1.63
C SER A 29 39.03 5.96 1.49
N VAL A 30 38.73 6.82 0.52
CA VAL A 30 39.49 8.05 0.20
C VAL A 30 39.03 9.22 1.07
N ILE A 31 39.96 10.07 1.51
CA ILE A 31 39.66 11.35 2.17
C ILE A 31 39.40 12.43 1.10
N TYR A 32 38.19 12.96 1.05
CA TYR A 32 37.83 14.10 0.21
C TYR A 32 37.95 15.43 0.98
N GLY A 33 37.96 16.54 0.23
CA GLY A 33 37.86 17.88 0.79
C GLY A 33 36.47 18.17 1.36
N ALA A 34 36.37 19.13 2.27
CA ALA A 34 35.10 19.60 2.83
C ALA A 34 34.18 20.24 1.77
N SER A 35 34.74 20.80 0.69
CA SER A 35 34.01 21.35 -0.47
C SER A 35 33.61 20.30 -1.53
N SER A 36 33.86 19.02 -1.31
CA SER A 36 33.73 17.98 -2.34
C SER A 36 32.27 17.52 -2.53
N THR A 37 31.72 17.73 -3.72
CA THR A 37 30.33 17.35 -4.06
C THR A 37 30.25 15.98 -4.75
N HIS A 38 29.07 15.61 -5.27
CA HIS A 38 28.94 14.45 -6.15
C HIS A 38 29.78 14.64 -7.44
N ASP A 39 29.63 15.80 -8.09
CA ASP A 39 30.11 16.02 -9.46
C ASP A 39 31.50 16.67 -9.50
N LYS A 40 31.89 17.36 -8.42
CA LYS A 40 33.19 18.05 -8.28
C LYS A 40 33.95 17.54 -7.07
N LYS A 41 34.83 16.54 -7.30
CA LYS A 41 35.68 15.97 -6.25
C LYS A 41 36.82 16.90 -5.88
N THR A 42 36.88 17.32 -4.62
CA THR A 42 38.01 18.06 -4.04
C THR A 42 38.75 17.20 -3.01
N PHE A 43 39.96 17.60 -2.64
CA PHE A 43 40.87 16.81 -1.80
C PHE A 43 41.61 17.73 -0.82
N PRO A 44 41.93 17.27 0.41
CA PRO A 44 42.62 18.08 1.40
C PRO A 44 43.90 18.68 0.81
N SER A 45 44.13 19.97 1.02
CA SER A 45 45.25 20.67 0.37
C SER A 45 45.78 21.83 1.19
N PHE A 46 47.06 22.13 1.00
CA PHE A 46 47.78 23.16 1.73
C PHE A 46 48.82 23.84 0.85
N ARG A 47 49.36 24.97 1.31
CA ARG A 47 50.58 25.58 0.75
C ARG A 47 51.51 26.05 1.87
N LEU A 48 52.78 26.21 1.52
CA LEU A 48 53.81 26.80 2.38
C LEU A 48 54.01 28.26 1.96
N LEU A 49 53.93 29.18 2.92
CA LEU A 49 54.07 30.62 2.70
C LEU A 49 55.35 31.16 3.32
N ASN A 50 55.83 32.30 2.80
CA ASN A 50 57.09 32.96 3.18
C ASN A 50 58.38 32.11 3.02
N TYR A 51 58.38 31.11 2.13
CA TYR A 51 59.57 30.30 1.81
C TYR A 51 59.67 30.00 0.31
N THR A 52 60.91 29.92 -0.17
CA THR A 52 61.31 29.56 -1.53
C THR A 52 62.39 28.49 -1.42
N GLY A 53 62.33 27.45 -2.26
CA GLY A 53 63.26 26.31 -2.19
C GLY A 53 62.55 24.99 -1.88
N HIS A 54 63.33 23.94 -1.60
CA HIS A 54 62.79 22.60 -1.37
C HIS A 54 62.27 22.42 0.06
N ALA A 55 61.16 21.71 0.20
CA ALA A 55 60.53 21.35 1.46
C ALA A 55 60.02 19.91 1.44
N VAL A 56 59.84 19.31 2.63
CA VAL A 56 59.24 17.99 2.83
C VAL A 56 58.07 18.14 3.80
N ALA A 57 56.89 17.69 3.38
CA ALA A 57 55.76 17.49 4.27
C ALA A 57 55.74 16.06 4.79
N ILE A 58 55.64 15.90 6.10
CA ILE A 58 55.23 14.67 6.76
C ILE A 58 53.82 14.90 7.30
N ILE A 59 52.88 14.06 6.87
CA ILE A 59 51.50 14.07 7.36
C ILE A 59 51.26 12.80 8.19
N SER A 60 50.69 12.96 9.39
CA SER A 60 50.42 11.87 10.34
C SER A 60 49.07 12.06 11.04
N CYS A 61 48.54 11.02 11.69
CA CYS A 61 47.33 11.12 12.51
C CYS A 61 47.67 11.47 13.96
N VAL A 62 46.93 12.42 14.54
CA VAL A 62 46.99 12.79 15.97
C VAL A 62 45.59 12.75 16.60
N SER A 63 45.52 12.77 17.93
CA SER A 63 44.27 12.80 18.68
C SER A 63 43.39 14.00 18.29
N LYS A 64 42.06 13.82 18.41
CA LYS A 64 41.06 14.87 18.18
C LYS A 64 41.32 16.13 19.02
N ASP A 65 41.70 15.95 20.28
CA ASP A 65 41.80 17.01 21.27
C ASP A 65 43.25 17.25 21.69
N THR A 66 43.50 18.42 22.30
CA THR A 66 44.81 18.82 22.81
C THR A 66 45.26 17.86 23.94
N PRO A 67 46.56 17.52 24.05
CA PRO A 67 47.72 18.12 23.37
C PRO A 67 48.06 17.52 21.99
N TYR A 68 47.13 16.88 21.27
CA TYR A 68 47.36 16.32 19.92
C TYR A 68 48.44 15.23 19.87
N ARG A 69 48.23 14.16 20.65
CA ARG A 69 49.15 13.01 20.77
C ARG A 69 49.20 12.18 19.47
N PRO A 70 50.34 11.57 19.10
CA PRO A 70 50.43 10.60 18.02
C PRO A 70 49.37 9.48 18.14
N HIS A 71 48.57 9.29 17.09
CA HIS A 71 47.43 8.37 17.10
C HIS A 71 47.74 7.07 16.35
N PRO A 72 47.30 5.89 16.81
CA PRO A 72 47.64 4.61 16.18
C PRO A 72 47.04 4.40 14.77
N THR A 73 46.00 5.15 14.37
CA THR A 73 45.45 5.15 12.99
C THR A 73 46.50 5.54 11.95
N ALA A 74 46.63 4.75 10.89
CA ALA A 74 47.62 4.92 9.82
C ALA A 74 47.04 5.64 8.61
N ILE A 75 47.80 6.56 8.00
CA ILE A 75 47.50 7.11 6.67
C ILE A 75 48.02 6.12 5.62
N VAL A 76 47.18 5.77 4.64
CA VAL A 76 47.50 4.80 3.57
C VAL A 76 47.14 5.37 2.20
N GLY A 77 47.94 5.06 1.17
CA GLY A 77 47.75 5.56 -0.20
C GLY A 77 49.06 5.56 -1.00
N LYS A 78 49.02 5.11 -2.26
CA LYS A 78 50.20 5.10 -3.15
C LYS A 78 50.32 6.43 -3.92
N PRO A 79 51.55 6.90 -4.24
CA PRO A 79 52.84 6.33 -3.87
C PRO A 79 53.41 6.84 -2.53
N HIS A 80 52.82 7.90 -1.95
CA HIS A 80 53.46 8.72 -0.92
C HIS A 80 53.32 8.23 0.53
N CYS A 81 52.46 7.24 0.82
CA CYS A 81 52.26 6.75 2.20
C CYS A 81 53.08 5.49 2.48
N ASN A 82 53.85 5.51 3.57
CA ASN A 82 54.59 4.36 4.10
C ASN A 82 54.57 4.39 5.63
N LYS A 83 54.58 3.22 6.30
CA LYS A 83 54.54 3.08 7.77
C LYS A 83 53.49 3.96 8.49
N GLY A 84 52.34 4.18 7.84
CA GLY A 84 51.22 4.95 8.37
C GLY A 84 51.36 6.47 8.35
N ILE A 85 52.40 7.01 7.71
CA ILE A 85 52.59 8.44 7.44
C ILE A 85 52.62 8.70 5.92
N CYS A 86 52.28 9.92 5.50
CA CYS A 86 52.46 10.37 4.12
C CYS A 86 53.66 11.31 4.03
N ARG A 87 54.59 11.06 3.11
CA ARG A 87 55.74 11.95 2.83
C ARG A 87 55.64 12.53 1.42
N ILE A 88 55.67 13.85 1.32
CA ILE A 88 55.65 14.59 0.05
C ILE A 88 56.82 15.58 0.03
N ASP A 89 57.76 15.38 -0.88
CA ASP A 89 58.78 16.38 -1.22
C ASP A 89 58.22 17.33 -2.28
N PHE A 90 58.41 18.64 -2.09
CA PHE A 90 57.93 19.67 -3.02
C PHE A 90 58.90 20.86 -3.09
N LEU A 91 58.79 21.64 -4.17
CA LEU A 91 59.47 22.92 -4.36
C LEU A 91 58.44 24.03 -4.22
N THR A 92 58.80 25.17 -3.63
CA THR A 92 57.95 26.39 -3.62
C THR A 92 58.70 27.59 -4.19
N ARG A 93 57.99 28.50 -4.86
CA ARG A 93 58.55 29.64 -5.61
C ARG A 93 57.99 30.96 -5.08
N LYS A 94 58.81 32.01 -5.08
CA LYS A 94 58.48 33.32 -4.49
C LYS A 94 57.24 34.00 -5.11
N SER A 95 56.97 33.74 -6.39
CA SER A 95 55.82 34.25 -7.15
C SER A 95 54.62 33.28 -7.20
N ASP A 96 54.81 32.02 -6.81
CA ASP A 96 53.85 30.93 -6.95
C ASP A 96 54.07 29.89 -5.82
N PRO A 97 53.39 30.06 -4.67
CA PRO A 97 53.52 29.16 -3.52
C PRO A 97 52.74 27.88 -3.77
N THR A 98 53.46 26.82 -4.15
CA THR A 98 52.93 25.56 -4.65
C THR A 98 51.85 24.93 -3.76
N LYS A 99 50.67 24.72 -4.34
CA LYS A 99 49.54 23.99 -3.73
C LYS A 99 49.81 22.49 -3.74
N VAL A 100 49.98 21.90 -2.56
CA VAL A 100 50.08 20.45 -2.37
C VAL A 100 48.69 19.88 -2.08
N SER A 101 48.29 18.82 -2.79
CA SER A 101 46.96 18.20 -2.68
C SER A 101 47.08 16.71 -2.34
N LEU A 102 46.44 16.29 -1.26
CA LEU A 102 46.47 14.94 -0.71
C LEU A 102 45.45 14.04 -1.42
N LYS A 103 45.71 13.74 -2.70
CA LYS A 103 44.87 12.82 -3.49
C LYS A 103 45.13 11.36 -3.10
N ASN A 104 44.09 10.52 -3.22
CA ASN A 104 44.17 9.06 -3.07
C ASN A 104 44.72 8.55 -1.72
N ILE A 105 44.66 9.37 -0.66
CA ILE A 105 44.95 8.92 0.71
C ILE A 105 43.68 8.49 1.45
N GLY A 106 43.85 7.61 2.44
CA GLY A 106 42.80 7.04 3.26
C GLY A 106 43.28 6.68 4.66
N LEU A 107 42.36 6.23 5.52
CA LEU A 107 42.61 5.96 6.95
C LEU A 107 42.42 4.49 7.31
N GLN A 108 43.50 3.89 7.83
CA GLN A 108 43.55 2.51 8.28
C GLN A 108 43.56 2.43 9.82
N CYS A 109 42.51 1.88 10.41
CA CYS A 109 42.41 1.64 11.85
C CYS A 109 43.04 0.28 12.24
N CYS A 110 43.55 0.19 13.47
CA CYS A 110 44.15 -1.01 14.04
C CYS A 110 43.28 -1.60 15.16
N LYS A 111 43.55 -2.85 15.59
CA LYS A 111 42.93 -3.40 16.81
C LYS A 111 43.64 -2.84 18.04
N LYS A 112 42.97 -2.82 19.21
CA LYS A 112 43.57 -2.33 20.46
C LYS A 112 44.89 -3.03 20.83
N ALA A 113 45.01 -4.32 20.55
CA ALA A 113 46.23 -5.10 20.78
C ALA A 113 47.40 -4.72 19.84
N ASP A 114 47.14 -4.14 18.67
CA ASP A 114 48.20 -3.70 17.74
C ASP A 114 48.73 -2.31 18.11
N ALA A 115 47.96 -1.50 18.85
CA ALA A 115 48.17 -0.06 18.98
C ALA A 115 49.53 0.32 19.56
N GLU A 116 49.98 -0.38 20.61
CA GLU A 116 51.29 -0.17 21.23
C GLU A 116 52.44 -0.34 20.21
N LYS A 117 52.41 -1.44 19.44
CA LYS A 117 53.41 -1.75 18.41
C LYS A 117 53.50 -0.68 17.33
N ILE A 118 52.36 -0.17 16.84
CA ILE A 118 52.34 0.85 15.78
C ILE A 118 52.67 2.25 16.36
N LEU A 119 52.42 2.49 17.65
CA LEU A 119 52.91 3.70 18.32
C LEU A 119 54.44 3.65 18.52
N THR A 120 55.00 2.51 18.91
CA THR A 120 56.46 2.30 18.96
C THR A 120 57.11 2.41 17.58
N GLU A 121 56.45 1.99 16.49
CA GLU A 121 56.99 2.26 15.14
C GLU A 121 57.03 3.77 14.82
N ARG A 122 56.02 4.56 15.24
CA ARG A 122 56.07 6.03 15.09
C ARG A 122 57.14 6.69 15.97
N GLU A 123 57.39 6.14 17.16
CA GLU A 123 58.44 6.58 18.08
C GLU A 123 59.83 6.36 17.45
N ILE A 124 60.08 5.19 16.84
CA ILE A 124 61.30 4.89 16.07
C ILE A 124 61.44 5.85 14.87
N LEU A 125 60.33 6.18 14.18
CA LEU A 125 60.31 7.17 13.09
C LEU A 125 60.37 8.63 13.58
N ARG A 126 60.37 8.88 14.89
CA ARG A 126 60.39 10.22 15.53
C ARG A 126 59.21 11.13 15.14
N VAL A 127 58.02 10.57 14.88
CA VAL A 127 56.84 11.30 14.38
C VAL A 127 55.93 11.76 15.54
N ASP A 128 56.40 12.74 16.31
CA ASP A 128 55.64 13.39 17.38
C ASP A 128 55.54 14.91 17.14
N PRO A 129 54.50 15.40 16.42
CA PRO A 129 54.42 16.79 15.98
C PRO A 129 54.46 17.81 17.12
N TYR A 130 53.79 17.50 18.23
CA TYR A 130 53.65 18.39 19.39
C TYR A 130 54.54 18.01 20.58
N ARG A 131 55.47 17.06 20.40
CA ARG A 131 56.43 16.60 21.42
C ARG A 131 55.74 16.11 22.71
N THR A 132 54.64 15.38 22.54
CA THR A 132 53.77 14.89 23.63
C THR A 132 54.26 13.61 24.30
N GLY A 133 55.26 12.95 23.72
CA GLY A 133 55.79 11.65 24.15
C GLY A 133 54.91 10.46 23.77
N TYR A 134 55.41 9.25 24.02
CA TYR A 134 54.74 7.99 23.72
C TYR A 134 54.27 7.22 24.95
N ASN A 135 54.29 7.84 26.13
CA ASN A 135 53.91 7.22 27.41
C ASN A 135 52.45 6.72 27.43
N HIS A 136 51.62 7.17 26.46
CA HIS A 136 50.25 6.69 26.27
C HIS A 136 50.16 5.29 25.61
N LYS A 137 51.26 4.73 25.08
CA LYS A 137 51.24 3.49 24.27
C LYS A 137 50.75 2.23 25.01
N THR A 138 50.98 2.15 26.32
CA THR A 138 50.55 1.02 27.17
C THR A 138 49.15 1.20 27.77
N ASN A 139 48.81 2.42 28.21
CA ASN A 139 47.67 2.65 29.11
C ASN A 139 46.53 3.52 28.54
N ALA A 140 46.68 4.17 27.38
CA ALA A 140 45.64 5.10 26.92
C ALA A 140 44.47 4.45 26.20
N VAL A 141 43.26 4.81 26.61
CA VAL A 141 42.08 4.76 25.76
C VAL A 141 42.22 5.87 24.71
N TYR A 142 42.52 5.47 23.48
CA TYR A 142 42.55 6.37 22.32
C TYR A 142 41.20 6.36 21.61
N ASP A 143 40.80 7.50 21.02
CA ASP A 143 39.54 7.60 20.28
C ASP A 143 39.66 6.95 18.90
N ALA A 144 39.27 5.67 18.82
CA ALA A 144 39.24 4.93 17.56
C ALA A 144 38.21 5.47 16.54
N SER A 145 37.34 6.41 16.92
CA SER A 145 36.32 7.01 16.06
C SER A 145 36.73 8.34 15.42
N CYS A 146 37.69 9.08 15.98
CA CYS A 146 38.02 10.44 15.51
C CYS A 146 39.53 10.74 15.53
N VAL A 147 40.04 11.37 14.46
CA VAL A 147 41.45 11.78 14.33
C VAL A 147 41.59 13.16 13.69
N ARG A 148 42.72 13.84 13.89
CA ARG A 148 43.14 14.96 13.03
C ARG A 148 44.35 14.55 12.18
N LEU A 149 44.46 15.11 10.98
CA LEU A 149 45.68 15.09 10.20
C LEU A 149 46.60 16.20 10.70
N CYS A 150 47.83 15.88 11.09
CA CYS A 150 48.85 16.87 11.44
C CYS A 150 49.90 16.96 10.33
N LEU A 151 50.22 18.19 9.91
CA LEU A 151 51.24 18.51 8.91
C LEU A 151 52.50 19.04 9.62
N GLN A 152 53.63 18.38 9.41
CA GLN A 152 54.96 18.84 9.79
C GLN A 152 55.74 19.18 8.52
N ILE A 153 56.28 20.40 8.40
CA ILE A 153 57.11 20.79 7.25
C ILE A 153 58.56 20.95 7.69
N PHE A 154 59.44 20.32 6.91
CA PHE A 154 60.89 20.36 7.03
C PHE A 154 61.47 21.07 5.81
N LEU A 155 62.18 22.18 6.03
CA LEU A 155 62.81 22.97 4.97
C LEU A 155 64.21 22.44 4.71
N LYS A 156 64.56 22.23 3.43
CA LYS A 156 65.93 21.87 3.01
C LYS A 156 66.69 23.16 2.69
N SER A 157 67.69 23.49 3.50
CA SER A 157 68.68 24.49 3.15
C SER A 157 69.69 23.87 2.20
N ASP A 158 70.09 24.58 1.15
CA ASP A 158 71.05 24.09 0.15
C ASP A 158 72.49 23.98 0.69
N ASP A 159 72.77 24.57 1.86
CA ASP A 159 74.13 24.85 2.35
C ASP A 159 74.39 24.40 3.81
N SER A 160 73.50 23.57 4.40
CA SER A 160 73.79 22.96 5.71
C SER A 160 72.95 21.73 6.06
N SER A 161 73.48 20.89 6.95
CA SER A 161 72.78 19.75 7.57
C SER A 161 71.67 20.16 8.57
N LYS A 162 71.37 21.45 8.72
CA LYS A 162 70.34 21.97 9.63
C LYS A 162 68.96 21.96 8.98
N VAL A 163 68.17 20.94 9.30
CA VAL A 163 66.75 20.87 8.90
C VAL A 163 65.92 21.86 9.73
N ILE A 164 65.41 22.91 9.09
CA ILE A 164 64.54 23.90 9.75
C ILE A 164 63.11 23.35 9.78
N THR A 165 62.47 23.38 10.95
CA THR A 165 61.07 22.95 11.14
C THR A 165 60.13 24.14 11.16
N VAL A 166 59.02 24.02 10.42
CA VAL A 166 57.89 24.95 10.50
C VAL A 166 56.97 24.49 11.65
N PRO A 167 56.31 25.40 12.40
CA PRO A 167 55.31 25.00 13.39
C PRO A 167 54.25 24.06 12.80
N PRO A 168 53.90 22.95 13.47
CA PRO A 168 52.93 21.99 12.96
C PRO A 168 51.52 22.60 12.92
N VAL A 169 50.71 22.14 11.96
CA VAL A 169 49.30 22.55 11.82
C VAL A 169 48.43 21.30 11.76
N VAL A 170 47.28 21.32 12.44
CA VAL A 170 46.29 20.24 12.41
C VAL A 170 45.07 20.62 11.57
N SER A 171 44.48 19.63 10.90
CA SER A 171 43.19 19.74 10.23
C SER A 171 42.03 19.85 11.23
N ASN A 172 40.84 20.10 10.71
CA ASN A 172 39.59 19.75 11.38
C ASN A 172 39.55 18.25 11.71
N PRO A 173 38.77 17.82 12.73
CA PRO A 173 38.60 16.41 13.03
C PRO A 173 37.93 15.66 11.87
N ILE A 174 38.41 14.46 11.60
CA ILE A 174 37.79 13.47 10.71
C ILE A 174 37.22 12.39 11.61
N THR A 175 35.92 12.15 11.50
CA THR A 175 35.20 11.13 12.26
C THR A 175 34.81 9.97 11.35
N ASP A 176 35.11 8.76 11.79
CA ASP A 176 34.81 7.51 11.09
C ASP A 176 33.30 7.35 10.91
N SER A 177 32.84 7.17 9.67
CA SER A 177 31.41 7.03 9.35
C SER A 177 30.72 5.80 9.94
N ARG A 178 31.47 4.91 10.62
CA ARG A 178 30.89 3.88 11.51
C ARG A 178 30.27 4.45 12.81
N TYR A 179 30.71 5.64 13.24
CA TYR A 179 30.27 6.31 14.48
C TYR A 179 29.65 7.69 14.21
N ALA A 180 30.07 8.37 13.13
CA ALA A 180 29.56 9.67 12.70
C ALA A 180 28.17 9.60 12.03
N SER A 181 27.27 8.74 12.52
CA SER A 181 25.91 8.68 12.00
C SER A 181 25.10 9.90 12.48
N GLU A 182 24.42 10.52 11.53
CA GLU A 182 23.37 11.52 11.78
C GLU A 182 22.23 10.87 12.57
N LEU A 183 21.82 11.48 13.68
CA LEU A 183 20.62 11.04 14.39
C LEU A 183 19.39 11.57 13.67
N ARG A 184 18.57 10.66 13.15
CA ARG A 184 17.31 11.01 12.49
C ARG A 184 16.23 10.02 12.89
N ILE A 185 15.08 10.53 13.31
CA ILE A 185 13.86 9.75 13.45
C ILE A 185 13.24 9.66 12.05
N CYS A 186 13.22 8.47 11.47
CA CYS A 186 12.65 8.24 10.16
C CYS A 186 11.12 8.09 10.28
N ASP A 187 10.66 7.25 11.21
CA ASP A 187 9.26 6.88 11.38
C ASP A 187 8.94 6.44 12.82
N ILE A 188 7.66 6.38 13.17
CA ILE A 188 7.17 6.00 14.51
C ILE A 188 5.79 5.33 14.44
N SER A 189 5.62 4.19 15.12
CA SER A 189 4.40 3.37 15.05
C SER A 189 3.14 4.07 15.55
N ASP A 190 3.29 5.01 16.50
CA ASP A 190 2.21 5.84 17.01
C ASP A 190 2.81 7.14 17.61
N VAL A 191 2.09 8.24 17.49
CA VAL A 191 2.45 9.58 17.98
C VAL A 191 1.65 9.98 19.23
N THR A 192 0.87 9.06 19.80
CA THR A 192 -0.07 9.31 20.91
C THR A 192 0.18 8.39 22.10
N SER A 193 -0.13 8.85 23.32
CA SER A 193 -0.21 8.02 24.53
C SER A 193 -1.28 8.55 25.50
N SER A 194 -1.75 7.71 26.43
CA SER A 194 -2.43 8.21 27.64
C SER A 194 -1.43 8.94 28.53
N THR A 195 -1.90 9.92 29.32
CA THR A 195 -1.09 10.63 30.33
C THR A 195 -0.36 9.72 31.30
N SER A 196 -0.93 8.56 31.62
CA SER A 196 -0.30 7.49 32.41
C SER A 196 1.06 7.02 31.88
N GLY A 197 1.36 7.25 30.60
CA GLY A 197 2.51 6.67 29.91
C GLY A 197 2.39 5.15 29.79
N GLY A 198 3.53 4.47 29.66
CA GLY A 198 3.64 3.01 29.62
C GLY A 198 3.30 2.37 28.28
N LYS A 199 2.64 3.09 27.35
CA LYS A 199 2.32 2.61 26.00
C LYS A 199 3.60 2.27 25.24
N LYS A 200 3.64 1.06 24.66
CA LYS A 200 4.77 0.56 23.85
C LYS A 200 4.72 1.16 22.45
N ILE A 201 5.86 1.71 22.01
CA ILE A 201 6.07 2.35 20.71
C ILE A 201 7.25 1.65 20.01
N ILE A 202 7.27 1.70 18.68
CA ILE A 202 8.43 1.36 17.84
C ILE A 202 8.81 2.61 17.05
N LEU A 203 10.08 2.95 17.05
CA LEU A 203 10.66 4.09 16.34
C LEU A 203 11.72 3.58 15.37
N LEU A 204 11.65 4.00 14.10
CA LEU A 204 12.64 3.72 13.07
C LEU A 204 13.60 4.91 12.93
N CYS A 205 14.89 4.64 12.78
CA CYS A 205 15.91 5.69 12.78
C CYS A 205 17.10 5.37 11.88
N ASN A 206 17.89 6.42 11.58
CA ASN A 206 19.28 6.26 11.14
C ASN A 206 20.09 5.42 12.14
N ARG A 207 21.29 4.96 11.73
CA ARG A 207 22.06 3.97 12.49
C ARG A 207 22.50 4.47 13.89
N VAL A 208 21.97 3.90 14.96
CA VAL A 208 22.27 4.21 16.37
C VAL A 208 23.08 3.09 17.06
N THR A 209 23.87 3.45 18.08
CA THR A 209 24.61 2.45 18.89
C THR A 209 23.83 2.09 20.14
N LYS A 210 23.61 0.78 20.39
CA LYS A 210 22.64 0.28 21.39
C LYS A 210 22.85 0.79 22.82
N ASN A 211 24.10 0.97 23.22
CA ASN A 211 24.49 1.46 24.55
C ASN A 211 24.73 2.98 24.59
N ASN A 212 24.41 3.69 23.50
CA ASN A 212 24.75 5.11 23.32
C ASN A 212 23.60 5.89 22.66
N ILE A 213 22.37 5.63 23.10
CA ILE A 213 21.17 6.28 22.59
C ILE A 213 20.09 6.35 23.67
N LYS A 214 19.38 7.48 23.73
CA LYS A 214 18.16 7.68 24.52
C LYS A 214 17.11 8.39 23.66
N ILE A 215 15.86 8.38 24.10
CA ILE A 215 14.75 9.16 23.52
C ILE A 215 14.24 10.11 24.59
N ARG A 216 14.33 11.42 24.32
CA ARG A 216 13.88 12.51 25.21
C ARG A 216 12.50 12.98 24.78
N PHE A 217 11.58 13.09 25.72
CA PHE A 217 10.31 13.80 25.58
C PHE A 217 10.41 15.13 26.34
N TYR A 218 9.94 16.24 25.77
CA TYR A 218 9.99 17.54 26.45
C TYR A 218 8.90 18.52 25.99
N GLN A 219 8.61 19.53 26.81
CA GLN A 219 7.67 20.61 26.50
C GLN A 219 8.27 21.96 26.94
N ASN A 220 8.16 22.96 26.08
CA ASN A 220 8.58 24.34 26.36
C ASN A 220 7.43 25.19 26.93
N GLY A 221 7.77 26.29 27.61
CA GLY A 221 6.88 27.37 28.01
C GLY A 221 6.60 28.37 26.89
N LYS A 222 5.88 29.46 27.20
CA LYS A 222 5.61 30.56 26.23
C LYS A 222 6.83 31.47 25.99
N ASP A 223 7.88 31.26 26.76
CA ASP A 223 9.16 31.96 26.83
C ASP A 223 10.33 31.06 26.39
N ASP A 224 10.01 29.92 25.74
CA ASP A 224 10.93 28.81 25.42
C ASP A 224 11.69 28.19 26.62
N SER A 225 11.28 28.49 27.86
CA SER A 225 11.80 27.80 29.05
C SER A 225 11.41 26.31 29.04
N LEU A 226 12.25 25.43 29.58
CA LEU A 226 11.93 24.01 29.69
C LEU A 226 10.89 23.76 30.79
N LYS A 227 9.64 23.55 30.40
CA LYS A 227 8.51 23.34 31.33
C LYS A 227 8.45 21.90 31.86
N TRP A 228 8.80 20.91 31.03
CA TRP A 228 8.81 19.50 31.39
C TRP A 228 9.78 18.72 30.51
N GLU A 229 10.46 17.72 31.07
CA GLU A 229 11.12 16.67 30.30
C GLU A 229 10.98 15.30 30.97
N ALA A 230 11.07 14.25 30.15
CA ALA A 230 11.14 12.87 30.58
C ALA A 230 11.91 12.02 29.55
N TRP A 231 12.27 10.80 29.94
CA TRP A 231 13.03 9.86 29.11
C TRP A 231 12.22 8.58 28.89
N ALA A 232 12.26 8.04 27.68
CA ALA A 232 11.62 6.77 27.35
C ALA A 232 12.25 5.58 28.10
N ASP A 233 11.42 4.63 28.55
CA ASP A 233 11.91 3.37 29.12
C ASP A 233 12.21 2.36 27.99
N PHE A 234 13.50 2.03 27.83
CA PHE A 234 13.96 0.90 27.03
C PHE A 234 15.36 0.46 27.48
N ARG A 235 15.72 -0.80 27.16
CA ARG A 235 17.05 -1.37 27.38
C ARG A 235 17.81 -1.47 26.05
N PRO A 236 19.15 -1.59 26.05
CA PRO A 236 19.93 -1.79 24.81
C PRO A 236 19.50 -3.00 23.98
N THR A 237 18.90 -4.02 24.59
CA THR A 237 18.29 -5.17 23.90
C THR A 237 17.09 -4.80 23.03
N ASN A 238 16.39 -3.71 23.34
CA ASN A 238 15.26 -3.20 22.56
C ASN A 238 15.69 -2.33 21.35
N VAL A 239 16.99 -2.06 21.20
CA VAL A 239 17.56 -1.44 20.00
C VAL A 239 17.82 -2.53 18.95
N HIS A 240 16.90 -2.69 18.01
CA HIS A 240 16.95 -3.72 16.97
C HIS A 240 17.86 -3.29 15.81
N ASN A 241 18.82 -4.16 15.47
CA ASN A 241 19.77 -4.04 14.34
C ASN A 241 20.36 -2.64 14.06
N HIS A 242 20.50 -1.81 15.11
CA HIS A 242 20.96 -0.43 15.06
C HIS A 242 20.04 0.55 14.30
N VAL A 243 18.85 0.15 13.85
CA VAL A 243 17.97 0.98 12.98
C VAL A 243 16.54 1.13 13.50
N ALA A 244 16.19 0.46 14.60
CA ALA A 244 14.92 0.64 15.29
C ALA A 244 15.09 0.57 16.81
N ILE A 245 14.21 1.25 17.54
CA ILE A 245 14.12 1.23 19.01
C ILE A 245 12.66 0.95 19.39
N SER A 246 12.42 -0.10 20.19
CA SER A 246 11.12 -0.23 20.87
C SER A 246 11.24 0.27 22.30
N PHE A 247 10.29 1.09 22.75
CA PHE A 247 10.32 1.75 24.05
C PHE A 247 8.91 1.89 24.64
N LYS A 248 8.83 2.23 25.92
CA LYS A 248 7.59 2.69 26.56
C LYS A 248 7.61 4.20 26.76
N THR A 249 6.50 4.86 26.47
CA THR A 249 6.31 6.29 26.74
C THR A 249 6.46 6.57 28.25
N PRO A 250 7.11 7.68 28.64
CA PRO A 250 7.09 8.12 30.03
C PRO A 250 5.67 8.58 30.43
N PRO A 251 5.33 8.62 31.72
CA PRO A 251 4.15 9.35 32.20
C PRO A 251 4.30 10.85 31.95
N TYR A 252 3.19 11.52 31.65
CA TYR A 252 3.14 12.98 31.60
C TYR A 252 2.98 13.57 33.02
N VAL A 253 3.20 14.89 33.17
CA VAL A 253 3.29 15.56 34.49
C VAL A 253 1.99 15.54 35.31
N THR A 254 0.84 15.36 34.66
CA THR A 254 -0.46 15.14 35.31
C THR A 254 -1.35 14.25 34.44
N ASN A 255 -2.23 13.48 35.08
CA ASN A 255 -3.25 12.70 34.39
C ASN A 255 -4.50 13.52 34.05
N ASP A 256 -4.73 14.62 34.77
CA ASP A 256 -5.99 15.39 34.78
C ASP A 256 -6.09 16.40 33.61
N ILE A 257 -5.64 16.01 32.42
CA ILE A 257 -5.80 16.85 31.22
C ILE A 257 -7.20 16.62 30.62
N THR A 258 -7.91 17.71 30.31
CA THR A 258 -9.24 17.65 29.65
C THR A 258 -9.15 17.63 28.13
N GLU A 259 -8.02 18.08 27.58
CA GLU A 259 -7.72 18.16 26.15
C GLU A 259 -6.32 17.56 25.88
N PRO A 260 -6.05 17.06 24.67
CA PRO A 260 -4.73 16.53 24.31
C PRO A 260 -3.59 17.55 24.48
N VAL A 261 -2.46 17.11 25.02
CA VAL A 261 -1.26 17.94 25.21
C VAL A 261 -0.15 17.55 24.25
N THR A 262 0.26 18.49 23.41
CA THR A 262 1.42 18.37 22.51
C THR A 262 2.74 18.51 23.26
N VAL A 263 3.69 17.62 22.97
CA VAL A 263 5.09 17.64 23.43
C VAL A 263 6.03 17.33 22.25
N MET A 264 7.32 17.59 22.41
CA MET A 264 8.36 17.21 21.46
C MET A 264 9.04 15.90 21.90
N MET A 265 9.51 15.11 20.93
CA MET A 265 10.23 13.86 21.14
C MET A 265 11.43 13.74 20.18
N GLN A 266 12.62 13.43 20.69
CA GLN A 266 13.87 13.39 19.91
C GLN A 266 14.82 12.27 20.35
N LEU A 267 15.70 11.83 19.44
CA LEU A 267 16.84 10.97 19.78
C LEU A 267 17.96 11.81 20.39
N VAL A 268 18.67 11.26 21.38
CA VAL A 268 19.87 11.88 21.98
C VAL A 268 20.98 10.83 22.13
N ARG A 269 22.15 11.08 21.53
CA ARG A 269 23.35 10.25 21.69
C ARG A 269 24.10 10.66 22.95
N THR A 270 24.33 9.69 23.84
CA THR A 270 24.79 9.96 25.21
C THR A 270 26.27 10.29 25.36
N THR A 271 27.12 10.01 24.37
CA THR A 271 28.56 10.32 24.42
C THR A 271 28.91 11.77 24.14
N ASP A 272 28.11 12.47 23.33
CA ASP A 272 28.39 13.81 22.81
C ASP A 272 27.20 14.76 22.94
N GLY A 273 26.06 14.30 23.47
CA GLY A 273 24.85 15.09 23.66
C GLY A 273 24.15 15.47 22.36
N HIS A 274 24.60 14.96 21.21
CA HIS A 274 24.04 15.26 19.90
C HIS A 274 22.60 14.72 19.80
N GLN A 275 21.75 15.46 19.09
CA GLN A 275 20.30 15.31 19.10
C GLN A 275 19.81 15.16 17.66
N SER A 276 18.74 14.39 17.44
CA SER A 276 18.02 14.48 16.17
C SER A 276 17.15 15.72 16.13
N GLU A 277 16.69 16.10 14.94
CA GLU A 277 15.49 16.92 14.82
C GLU A 277 14.34 16.31 15.66
N PRO A 278 13.59 17.14 16.40
CA PRO A 278 12.50 16.69 17.24
C PRO A 278 11.21 16.47 16.43
N ARG A 279 10.35 15.57 16.90
CA ARG A 279 9.01 15.31 16.33
C ARG A 279 7.91 15.51 17.36
N LEU A 280 6.72 15.85 16.87
CA LEU A 280 5.54 16.06 17.70
C LEU A 280 5.02 14.73 18.27
N PHE A 281 4.61 14.74 19.53
CA PHE A 281 3.97 13.62 20.22
C PHE A 281 2.87 14.16 21.15
N TYR A 282 1.85 13.35 21.45
CA TYR A 282 0.61 13.82 22.07
C TYR A 282 0.18 12.94 23.24
N TYR A 283 0.01 13.56 24.41
CA TYR A 283 -0.63 12.92 25.56
C TYR A 283 -2.14 13.17 25.54
N LEU A 284 -2.92 12.13 25.83
CA LEU A 284 -4.37 12.10 25.80
C LEU A 284 -4.94 11.94 27.21
N PRO A 285 -6.13 12.51 27.51
CA PRO A 285 -6.87 12.25 28.74
C PRO A 285 -7.01 10.74 29.00
N ASP A 286 -7.01 10.33 30.28
CA ASP A 286 -7.25 8.93 30.63
C ASP A 286 -8.77 8.63 30.68
N TYR A 287 -9.20 7.59 29.95
CA TYR A 287 -10.62 7.39 29.57
C TYR A 287 -11.39 6.43 30.49
N SER A 288 -10.98 6.31 31.75
CA SER A 288 -11.60 5.43 32.76
C SER A 288 -13.00 5.87 33.22
N ASN A 289 -13.45 7.08 32.85
CA ASN A 289 -14.67 7.69 33.38
C ASN A 289 -15.89 7.55 32.43
N GLU A 290 -16.88 6.73 32.82
CA GLU A 290 -18.09 6.43 32.03
C GLU A 290 -18.84 7.67 31.52
N GLU A 291 -18.84 8.77 32.28
CA GLU A 291 -19.63 9.95 31.95
C GLU A 291 -19.17 10.58 30.63
N TYR A 292 -17.87 10.52 30.34
CA TYR A 292 -17.32 11.00 29.07
C TYR A 292 -17.69 10.08 27.91
N ILE A 293 -17.78 8.76 28.13
CA ILE A 293 -18.27 7.80 27.12
C ILE A 293 -19.74 8.08 26.77
N ARG A 294 -20.58 8.44 27.75
CA ARG A 294 -21.97 8.88 27.50
C ARG A 294 -22.01 10.20 26.71
N LYS A 295 -21.14 11.17 27.02
CA LYS A 295 -21.05 12.45 26.29
C LYS A 295 -20.50 12.28 24.86
N ALA A 296 -19.47 11.45 24.66
CA ALA A 296 -18.91 11.13 23.34
C ALA A 296 -19.91 10.39 22.44
N LYS A 297 -20.67 9.42 22.99
CA LYS A 297 -21.77 8.75 22.25
C LYS A 297 -22.91 9.71 21.85
N LYS A 298 -23.09 10.84 22.54
CA LYS A 298 -24.00 11.93 22.12
C LYS A 298 -23.35 12.94 21.15
N ARG A 299 -22.05 13.22 21.26
CA ARG A 299 -21.29 14.11 20.36
C ARG A 299 -20.79 13.39 19.10
N LYS A 300 -21.68 12.65 18.42
CA LYS A 300 -21.36 11.97 17.16
C LYS A 300 -21.60 12.89 15.95
N ILE A 301 -20.93 14.05 15.93
CA ILE A 301 -20.79 14.99 14.80
C ILE A 301 -19.44 15.71 14.97
N ILE A 302 -18.68 15.76 13.87
CA ILE A 302 -17.58 16.69 13.53
C ILE A 302 -16.88 17.37 14.73
N GLU A 303 -15.71 16.83 15.14
CA GLU A 303 -14.53 17.68 15.41
C GLU A 303 -13.23 16.88 15.61
N ASN A 304 -13.22 15.76 16.35
CA ASN A 304 -11.96 15.12 16.82
C ASN A 304 -11.01 14.54 15.74
N LEU A 305 -11.41 14.49 14.46
CA LEU A 305 -10.46 14.28 13.35
C LEU A 305 -9.53 15.49 13.13
N SER A 306 -9.93 16.69 13.55
CA SER A 306 -9.19 17.96 13.41
C SER A 306 -7.85 17.99 14.14
N PHE A 307 -7.65 17.16 15.16
CA PHE A 307 -6.40 17.11 15.92
C PHE A 307 -5.34 16.22 15.24
N PHE A 308 -5.58 14.91 15.11
CA PHE A 308 -4.51 13.91 14.97
C PHE A 308 -3.60 13.99 13.74
N GLU A 309 -4.11 14.18 12.52
CA GLU A 309 -3.23 14.15 11.32
C GLU A 309 -2.15 15.25 11.29
N SER A 310 -2.33 16.35 12.06
CA SER A 310 -1.33 17.43 12.13
C SER A 310 -0.03 16.99 12.81
N ALA A 311 -0.01 15.80 13.41
CA ALA A 311 1.14 15.18 14.03
C ALA A 311 2.16 14.55 13.06
N ARG A 312 1.73 14.23 11.82
CA ARG A 312 2.45 13.31 10.92
C ARG A 312 3.17 13.99 9.75
N GLY A 313 3.09 15.32 9.63
CA GLY A 313 3.81 16.09 8.62
C GLY A 313 4.67 17.18 9.24
N VAL A 314 5.68 17.65 8.48
CA VAL A 314 6.71 18.62 8.89
C VAL A 314 7.76 17.97 9.84
N ASP A 315 9.08 18.16 9.72
CA ASP A 315 9.88 19.07 8.86
C ASP A 315 10.68 18.38 7.72
N PHE A 316 11.00 19.20 6.71
CA PHE A 316 12.24 19.16 5.93
C PHE A 316 12.77 20.60 5.91
N ALA A 317 14.01 20.83 6.36
CA ALA A 317 14.57 22.18 6.45
C ALA A 317 15.00 22.72 5.06
N GLU A 318 14.61 23.97 4.76
CA GLU A 318 15.05 24.70 3.57
C GLU A 318 16.40 25.41 3.83
N GLU A 319 17.41 25.16 3.00
CA GLU A 319 18.60 26.01 2.97
C GLU A 319 18.27 27.34 2.26
N LYS A 320 18.54 28.46 2.94
CA LYS A 320 18.22 29.81 2.43
C LYS A 320 19.17 30.25 1.31
N GLY A 321 18.73 30.12 0.07
CA GLY A 321 19.30 30.84 -1.06
C GLY A 321 19.00 32.34 -0.97
N ASN A 322 20.04 33.17 -0.83
CA ASN A 322 19.90 34.63 -0.70
C ASN A 322 20.19 35.34 -2.03
N CYS A 323 19.19 36.01 -2.60
CA CYS A 323 19.33 37.10 -3.56
C CYS A 323 18.41 38.23 -3.12
N GLY A 324 18.92 39.46 -3.09
CA GLY A 324 18.23 40.61 -2.46
C GLY A 324 17.57 41.57 -3.44
N ASN A 325 16.86 42.54 -2.86
CA ASN A 325 16.48 43.88 -3.34
C ASN A 325 15.87 43.96 -4.75
N ASP A 326 14.67 44.52 -4.90
CA ASP A 326 14.53 45.99 -4.94
C ASP A 326 13.52 46.59 -3.95
N GLU A 327 13.71 47.88 -3.66
CA GLU A 327 12.81 48.67 -2.79
C GLU A 327 11.68 49.33 -3.57
N LEU A 328 10.48 49.40 -2.98
CA LEU A 328 9.56 50.52 -3.19
C LEU A 328 8.72 50.73 -1.91
N ASN A 329 8.77 51.93 -1.32
CA ASN A 329 8.47 52.13 0.10
C ASN A 329 7.81 53.50 0.39
N ILE A 330 6.47 53.53 0.37
CA ILE A 330 5.62 54.66 0.83
C ILE A 330 4.41 53.98 1.54
N LYS A 331 4.30 53.97 2.88
CA LYS A 331 3.82 55.04 3.80
C LYS A 331 2.37 55.50 3.50
N HIS A 332 1.47 55.79 4.45
CA HIS A 332 1.51 55.79 5.93
C HIS A 332 0.03 55.68 6.43
N GLN A 333 -0.31 54.87 7.44
CA GLN A 333 -0.24 55.13 8.90
C GLN A 333 -1.44 55.91 9.50
N LYS A 334 -2.18 55.25 10.41
CA LYS A 334 -2.82 55.72 11.69
C LYS A 334 -3.90 54.70 12.11
N THR A 335 -4.09 54.18 13.34
CA THR A 335 -3.83 54.58 14.76
C THR A 335 -4.69 55.75 15.27
N GLY A 336 -5.41 55.69 16.40
CA GLY A 336 -5.72 54.60 17.37
C GLY A 336 -7.23 54.58 17.73
N ILE A 337 -7.73 54.40 18.96
CA ILE A 337 -7.16 54.37 20.33
C ILE A 337 -8.00 53.42 21.25
N GLN A 338 -7.50 53.12 22.46
CA GLN A 338 -8.00 52.16 23.49
C GLN A 338 -9.36 52.48 24.16
N GLY A 339 -9.89 51.49 24.91
CA GLY A 339 -10.86 51.66 26.02
C GLY A 339 -11.83 50.48 26.16
N MET A 340 -11.55 49.42 26.93
CA MET A 340 -11.65 49.23 28.40
C MET A 340 -13.05 48.95 28.98
N GLN A 341 -13.17 47.71 29.49
CA GLN A 341 -13.85 47.29 30.74
C GLN A 341 -15.39 47.17 30.87
N ASP A 342 -15.72 46.06 31.54
CA ASP A 342 -16.80 45.79 32.51
C ASP A 342 -18.29 45.87 32.10
N GLY A 343 -19.08 44.94 32.65
CA GLY A 343 -20.54 44.84 32.46
C GLY A 343 -21.06 43.42 32.60
N ALA A 344 -21.79 43.12 33.68
CA ALA A 344 -22.28 41.76 33.99
C ALA A 344 -23.82 41.66 34.03
N SER A 345 -24.31 40.41 34.11
CA SER A 345 -25.63 40.03 34.65
C SER A 345 -26.89 40.07 33.75
N ARG A 346 -27.23 38.88 33.23
CA ARG A 346 -28.55 38.17 33.33
C ARG A 346 -29.88 38.81 32.88
N ASN A 347 -30.71 37.92 32.31
CA ASN A 347 -32.19 37.90 32.32
C ASN A 347 -32.91 38.95 31.44
N GLN A 348 -34.11 38.71 30.86
CA GLN A 348 -34.94 37.50 30.72
C GLN A 348 -35.96 37.65 29.56
N THR A 349 -36.76 36.59 29.30
CA THR A 349 -38.12 36.58 28.70
C THR A 349 -38.35 36.98 27.21
N THR A 350 -38.87 35.97 26.49
CA THR A 350 -39.82 35.95 25.35
C THR A 350 -41.20 36.60 25.69
N PRO A 351 -42.27 36.65 24.82
CA PRO A 351 -42.53 35.99 23.52
C PRO A 351 -43.22 36.87 22.42
N LEU A 352 -43.79 36.19 21.38
CA LEU A 352 -44.87 36.61 20.44
C LEU A 352 -44.47 37.41 19.17
N TYR A 353 -45.20 37.38 18.03
CA TYR A 353 -46.02 36.36 17.32
C TYR A 353 -46.44 36.95 15.94
N VAL A 354 -46.75 36.12 14.90
CA VAL A 354 -47.43 36.51 13.61
C VAL A 354 -46.57 37.39 12.63
N ASP A 355 -46.61 37.31 11.28
CA ASP A 355 -47.34 36.47 10.29
C ASP A 355 -46.50 36.10 9.04
N GLN A 356 -47.08 35.32 8.10
CA GLN A 356 -46.70 35.24 6.67
C GLN A 356 -47.80 35.84 5.78
N PRO A 357 -47.48 36.40 4.60
CA PRO A 357 -47.71 35.67 3.33
C PRO A 357 -46.70 36.06 2.20
N LYS A 358 -46.54 35.48 1.00
CA LYS A 358 -46.92 34.26 0.26
C LYS A 358 -46.37 34.42 -1.17
N ASP A 359 -46.14 33.31 -1.88
CA ASP A 359 -46.37 33.03 -3.33
C ASP A 359 -46.03 34.08 -4.44
N GLY A 360 -45.25 33.66 -5.45
CA GLY A 360 -45.13 34.40 -6.73
C GLY A 360 -43.97 33.99 -7.66
N ARG A 361 -44.22 33.09 -8.63
CA ARG A 361 -43.33 32.81 -9.80
C ARG A 361 -43.90 33.55 -11.04
N PRO A 362 -43.11 33.94 -12.07
CA PRO A 362 -42.83 32.98 -13.16
C PRO A 362 -41.50 33.20 -13.94
N ALA A 363 -41.45 32.65 -15.16
CA ALA A 363 -40.28 32.19 -15.94
C ALA A 363 -39.72 33.14 -17.03
N LEU A 364 -38.51 32.77 -17.51
CA LEU A 364 -37.91 32.90 -18.87
C LEU A 364 -38.36 34.00 -19.87
N CYS A 365 -37.37 34.66 -20.50
CA CYS A 365 -37.17 34.58 -21.97
C CYS A 365 -35.70 34.94 -22.38
N THR A 366 -35.42 35.15 -23.67
CA THR A 366 -34.08 34.97 -24.30
C THR A 366 -33.59 36.13 -25.20
N GLN A 367 -32.35 35.97 -25.72
CA GLN A 367 -31.73 36.53 -26.95
C GLN A 367 -30.80 37.78 -26.90
N ASN A 368 -29.57 37.53 -27.36
CA ASN A 368 -28.74 38.23 -28.36
C ASN A 368 -28.43 39.75 -28.26
N TYR A 369 -27.14 40.10 -28.42
CA TYR A 369 -26.63 40.83 -29.60
C TYR A 369 -25.09 40.72 -29.72
N GLN A 370 -24.55 40.92 -30.93
CA GLN A 370 -23.10 41.08 -31.24
C GLN A 370 -22.76 42.61 -31.30
N THR A 371 -21.57 43.16 -31.58
CA THR A 371 -20.45 42.75 -32.47
C THR A 371 -19.21 43.66 -32.29
N LEU A 372 -18.01 43.17 -32.69
CA LEU A 372 -16.84 43.86 -33.30
C LEU A 372 -16.12 45.07 -32.63
N PHE A 373 -14.79 44.94 -32.48
CA PHE A 373 -13.68 45.59 -33.24
C PHE A 373 -12.36 45.19 -32.51
N GLU A 374 -11.34 44.50 -33.06
CA GLU A 374 -10.50 44.55 -34.28
C GLU A 374 -9.20 45.40 -34.19
N ASP A 375 -8.23 45.05 -35.05
CA ASP A 375 -6.81 45.45 -35.13
C ASP A 375 -5.85 45.07 -33.96
N GLY A 376 -4.66 44.49 -34.20
CA GLY A 376 -4.16 43.86 -35.45
C GLY A 376 -2.65 43.51 -35.47
N VAL A 377 -2.30 42.54 -36.35
CA VAL A 377 -1.18 42.63 -37.36
C VAL A 377 0.30 42.67 -36.86
N LYS A 378 1.28 41.86 -37.35
CA LYS A 378 1.39 40.78 -38.36
C LYS A 378 2.80 40.09 -38.34
N ILE A 379 2.95 38.97 -39.08
CA ILE A 379 4.18 38.53 -39.84
C ILE A 379 5.38 38.00 -38.98
N ASN A 380 6.06 36.88 -39.29
CA ASN A 380 6.04 35.88 -40.39
C ASN A 380 6.62 34.51 -39.88
N ASN A 381 7.10 33.47 -40.60
CA ASN A 381 7.41 33.17 -42.02
C ASN A 381 7.50 31.62 -42.22
N LYS A 382 7.08 31.09 -43.39
CA LYS A 382 7.59 29.92 -44.19
C LYS A 382 8.05 28.58 -43.52
N SER A 383 7.91 27.39 -44.14
CA SER A 383 7.18 26.84 -45.32
C SER A 383 7.33 25.27 -45.28
N GLN A 384 6.98 24.38 -46.23
CA GLN A 384 6.58 24.44 -47.65
C GLN A 384 5.76 23.17 -48.08
N PHE A 385 5.73 22.85 -49.38
CA PHE A 385 5.07 21.70 -50.05
C PHE A 385 6.14 20.75 -50.68
N VAL A 386 5.90 19.63 -51.41
CA VAL A 386 4.80 19.17 -52.30
C VAL A 386 4.86 17.61 -52.53
N PRO A 387 3.84 16.92 -53.11
CA PRO A 387 3.74 15.45 -53.14
C PRO A 387 3.88 14.79 -54.55
N LEU A 388 3.65 13.46 -54.66
CA LEU A 388 3.55 12.68 -55.92
C LEU A 388 2.50 11.54 -55.86
N ASN A 389 2.02 11.10 -57.03
CA ASN A 389 1.01 10.03 -57.28
C ASN A 389 1.70 8.64 -57.50
N THR A 390 1.06 7.47 -57.78
CA THR A 390 -0.15 7.10 -58.56
C THR A 390 -0.76 5.72 -58.20
N ASN A 391 -2.05 5.53 -58.51
CA ASN A 391 -2.78 4.35 -59.05
C ASN A 391 -2.40 2.90 -58.60
N GLN A 392 -3.35 2.00 -58.32
CA GLN A 392 -4.42 1.53 -59.23
C GLN A 392 -5.73 1.08 -58.54
N GLN A 393 -6.82 1.04 -59.32
CA GLN A 393 -8.05 0.27 -59.06
C GLN A 393 -8.14 -0.92 -60.04
N PRO A 394 -9.10 -1.84 -59.86
CA PRO A 394 -10.22 -1.83 -60.82
C PRO A 394 -11.60 -1.69 -60.16
N LYS A 395 -12.60 -1.35 -61.00
CA LYS A 395 -14.01 -1.12 -60.62
C LYS A 395 -14.88 -2.32 -61.01
N MET A 396 -16.01 -2.50 -60.34
CA MET A 396 -17.30 -2.82 -60.99
C MET A 396 -18.48 -2.25 -60.19
N ARG A 397 -19.61 -1.99 -60.88
CA ARG A 397 -20.84 -1.34 -60.37
C ARG A 397 -21.98 -1.56 -61.43
N PRO A 398 -23.27 -1.22 -61.19
CA PRO A 398 -24.25 -2.06 -60.48
C PRO A 398 -25.56 -2.30 -61.28
N THR A 399 -26.38 -3.24 -60.79
CA THR A 399 -27.85 -3.39 -61.00
C THR A 399 -28.32 -4.50 -60.03
N GLU A 400 -29.58 -4.62 -59.58
CA GLU A 400 -30.83 -3.90 -59.91
C GLU A 400 -31.79 -3.81 -58.68
N LEU A 401 -33.04 -3.39 -58.91
CA LEU A 401 -34.18 -3.40 -57.96
C LEU A 401 -34.72 -4.86 -57.81
N GLU A 402 -35.72 -5.25 -57.01
CA GLU A 402 -36.76 -4.65 -56.15
C GLU A 402 -37.07 -5.70 -55.03
N GLN A 403 -37.81 -5.53 -53.92
CA GLN A 403 -39.17 -5.02 -53.71
C GLN A 403 -39.47 -4.92 -52.17
N ARG A 404 -40.59 -4.30 -51.76
CA ARG A 404 -41.03 -4.19 -50.33
C ARG A 404 -42.45 -4.72 -50.16
N GLN A 405 -42.79 -5.41 -49.05
CA GLN A 405 -44.09 -5.31 -48.33
C GLN A 405 -44.10 -6.13 -46.99
N PRO A 406 -45.12 -6.06 -46.10
CA PRO A 406 -45.01 -5.17 -44.92
C PRO A 406 -45.35 -5.84 -43.55
N CYS A 407 -45.47 -5.03 -42.50
CA CYS A 407 -45.92 -5.45 -41.17
C CYS A 407 -47.44 -5.69 -41.09
N LEU A 408 -47.88 -6.51 -40.13
CA LEU A 408 -49.28 -6.75 -39.76
C LEU A 408 -49.52 -6.50 -38.25
N ALA A 409 -50.79 -6.35 -37.84
CA ALA A 409 -51.18 -5.84 -36.53
C ALA A 409 -52.13 -6.79 -35.75
N SER A 410 -52.37 -6.45 -34.47
CA SER A 410 -53.36 -7.03 -33.53
C SER A 410 -54.81 -6.83 -34.02
N PRO A 411 -55.89 -7.44 -33.45
CA PRO A 411 -56.25 -7.54 -32.01
C PRO A 411 -56.96 -8.91 -31.67
N PRO A 412 -57.92 -9.09 -30.71
CA PRO A 412 -58.37 -8.30 -29.55
C PRO A 412 -58.43 -9.11 -28.20
N CYS A 413 -59.10 -8.57 -27.17
CA CYS A 413 -59.19 -9.09 -25.79
C CYS A 413 -60.52 -9.82 -25.47
N CYS A 414 -60.59 -10.54 -24.34
CA CYS A 414 -61.83 -10.84 -23.58
C CYS A 414 -61.53 -11.15 -22.10
N ASP A 415 -62.57 -11.09 -21.26
CA ASP A 415 -62.58 -11.20 -19.78
C ASP A 415 -63.67 -12.23 -19.35
N PRO A 416 -63.71 -12.76 -18.10
CA PRO A 416 -64.93 -12.51 -17.29
C PRO A 416 -64.80 -12.53 -15.74
N HIS A 417 -65.74 -11.84 -15.08
CA HIS A 417 -66.03 -11.87 -13.63
C HIS A 417 -67.01 -12.98 -13.18
N VAL A 418 -66.97 -13.40 -11.88
CA VAL A 418 -68.09 -13.84 -10.98
C VAL A 418 -67.52 -14.35 -9.62
N TYR A 419 -68.26 -14.54 -8.51
CA TYR A 419 -69.06 -13.62 -7.66
C TYR A 419 -69.54 -14.34 -6.36
N LEU A 420 -69.73 -13.61 -5.23
CA LEU A 420 -70.50 -13.96 -4.00
C LEU A 420 -69.88 -15.07 -3.07
N ASN A 421 -69.62 -14.83 -1.77
CA ASN A 421 -70.47 -14.83 -0.53
C ASN A 421 -70.32 -16.15 0.28
N ASP A 422 -70.57 -16.26 1.61
CA ASP A 422 -70.62 -15.32 2.76
C ASP A 422 -70.73 -16.16 4.08
N VAL A 423 -70.72 -15.52 5.26
CA VAL A 423 -71.14 -16.02 6.59
C VAL A 423 -70.13 -16.87 7.41
N SER A 424 -70.25 -16.71 8.74
CA SER A 424 -69.36 -17.09 9.83
C SER A 424 -69.68 -18.42 10.53
N GLU A 425 -68.73 -18.96 11.31
CA GLU A 425 -68.91 -19.08 12.77
C GLU A 425 -67.57 -19.29 13.54
N ASN A 426 -67.62 -19.40 14.87
CA ASN A 426 -66.47 -19.40 15.79
C ASN A 426 -66.79 -20.30 17.00
N PRO A 427 -65.88 -21.17 17.46
CA PRO A 427 -65.39 -20.94 18.83
C PRO A 427 -63.91 -21.31 19.11
N LEU A 428 -63.30 -20.47 19.96
CA LEU A 428 -62.40 -20.80 21.08
C LEU A 428 -61.73 -22.20 21.11
N PHE A 429 -60.38 -22.22 21.15
CA PHE A 429 -59.66 -23.07 22.12
C PHE A 429 -58.31 -22.46 22.53
N THR A 430 -57.88 -22.73 23.77
CA THR A 430 -56.66 -22.20 24.39
C THR A 430 -55.49 -23.19 24.22
N ILE A 431 -54.27 -22.70 23.97
CA ILE A 431 -53.06 -23.54 23.95
C ILE A 431 -52.03 -22.98 24.93
N ASN A 432 -51.57 -23.85 25.84
CA ASN A 432 -50.52 -23.57 26.82
C ASN A 432 -49.11 -23.77 26.22
N THR A 433 -48.11 -23.11 26.80
CA THR A 433 -46.72 -23.24 26.40
C THR A 433 -46.08 -24.54 26.90
N TYR A 434 -45.60 -25.39 25.98
CA TYR A 434 -44.45 -26.26 26.23
C TYR A 434 -43.58 -26.35 24.99
N ALA A 435 -42.30 -25.99 25.12
CA ALA A 435 -41.30 -26.21 24.09
C ALA A 435 -40.52 -27.49 24.43
N GLN A 436 -40.47 -28.45 23.50
CA GLN A 436 -39.55 -29.58 23.53
C GLN A 436 -38.73 -29.57 22.23
N ALA A 437 -37.50 -30.11 22.30
CA ALA A 437 -36.56 -30.05 21.18
C ALA A 437 -36.96 -31.02 20.04
N PRO A 438 -36.71 -30.67 18.77
CA PRO A 438 -37.00 -31.55 17.64
C PRO A 438 -36.07 -32.78 17.62
N PRO A 439 -36.54 -33.93 17.12
CA PRO A 439 -35.74 -35.14 16.97
C PRO A 439 -34.72 -35.04 15.82
N ARG A 440 -33.83 -36.02 15.73
CA ARG A 440 -32.93 -36.20 14.57
C ARG A 440 -33.63 -37.02 13.48
N ASN A 441 -33.23 -36.75 12.23
CA ASN A 441 -33.72 -37.32 10.97
C ASN A 441 -35.07 -36.77 10.49
N CYS A 442 -35.05 -36.06 9.35
CA CYS A 442 -36.20 -35.77 8.51
C CYS A 442 -35.90 -36.28 7.09
N ASN A 443 -36.83 -37.04 6.51
CA ASN A 443 -36.81 -37.53 5.13
C ASN A 443 -38.25 -37.45 4.62
N GLY A 444 -38.48 -36.85 3.44
CA GLY A 444 -39.80 -36.82 2.78
C GLY A 444 -40.43 -35.42 2.68
N ASN A 445 -41.30 -35.25 1.68
CA ASN A 445 -41.89 -33.95 1.32
C ASN A 445 -43.13 -33.56 2.17
N ASP A 446 -43.67 -34.47 2.98
CA ASP A 446 -44.96 -34.28 3.67
C ASP A 446 -44.92 -33.21 4.79
N ASP A 447 -43.73 -32.90 5.32
CA ASP A 447 -43.53 -31.78 6.24
C ASP A 447 -43.80 -30.41 5.58
N ILE A 448 -43.63 -30.29 4.25
CA ILE A 448 -43.74 -29.01 3.54
C ILE A 448 -45.19 -28.53 3.48
N ASP A 449 -46.14 -29.39 3.12
CA ASP A 449 -47.55 -29.01 3.07
C ASP A 449 -48.13 -28.74 4.47
N THR A 450 -47.65 -29.49 5.47
CA THR A 450 -47.95 -29.25 6.89
C THR A 450 -47.46 -27.86 7.35
N PHE A 451 -46.23 -27.49 6.97
CA PHE A 451 -45.66 -26.16 7.24
C PHE A 451 -46.39 -25.02 6.51
N LEU A 452 -46.76 -25.22 5.24
CA LEU A 452 -47.51 -24.23 4.45
C LEU A 452 -48.91 -23.98 5.02
N ARG A 453 -49.62 -25.03 5.46
CA ARG A 453 -50.92 -24.89 6.16
C ARG A 453 -50.78 -24.11 7.48
N ALA A 454 -49.73 -24.35 8.25
CA ALA A 454 -49.45 -23.56 9.46
C ALA A 454 -49.20 -22.07 9.15
N MET A 455 -48.44 -21.77 8.08
CA MET A 455 -48.18 -20.39 7.64
C MET A 455 -49.44 -19.67 7.14
N LEU A 456 -50.36 -20.37 6.47
CA LEU A 456 -51.66 -19.80 6.06
C LEU A 456 -52.54 -19.43 7.27
N ASN A 457 -52.58 -20.28 8.31
CA ASN A 457 -53.32 -20.00 9.54
C ASN A 457 -52.75 -18.78 10.31
N ILE A 458 -51.42 -18.58 10.29
CA ILE A 458 -50.77 -17.39 10.88
C ILE A 458 -51.15 -16.11 10.11
N ARG A 459 -51.26 -16.18 8.77
CA ARG A 459 -51.71 -15.07 7.92
C ARG A 459 -53.16 -14.69 8.21
N GLU A 460 -54.05 -15.68 8.27
CA GLU A 460 -55.47 -15.55 8.69
C GLU A 460 -55.61 -14.79 10.02
N TYR A 461 -54.87 -15.23 11.05
CA TYR A 461 -54.91 -14.65 12.39
C TYR A 461 -54.51 -13.16 12.40
N PHE A 462 -53.47 -12.78 11.66
CA PHE A 462 -53.03 -11.39 11.57
C PHE A 462 -54.02 -10.50 10.80
N VAL A 463 -54.62 -10.99 9.72
CA VAL A 463 -55.63 -10.22 8.95
C VAL A 463 -56.88 -9.96 9.80
N LYS A 464 -57.41 -10.99 10.48
CA LYS A 464 -58.56 -10.85 11.38
C LYS A 464 -58.29 -9.88 12.55
N THR A 465 -57.05 -9.83 13.06
CA THR A 465 -56.65 -8.89 14.11
C THR A 465 -56.55 -7.43 13.61
N PHE A 466 -56.18 -7.20 12.35
CA PHE A 466 -56.00 -5.86 11.79
C PHE A 466 -57.33 -5.12 11.55
N SER A 467 -58.34 -5.80 11.01
CA SER A 467 -59.60 -5.18 10.57
C SER A 467 -60.39 -4.49 11.68
N VAL A 468 -60.22 -4.92 12.94
CA VAL A 468 -60.88 -4.35 14.12
C VAL A 468 -60.33 -2.95 14.48
N SER A 469 -59.11 -2.61 14.07
CA SER A 469 -58.41 -1.40 14.54
C SER A 469 -58.62 -0.12 13.71
N VAL A 470 -59.37 -0.17 12.60
CA VAL A 470 -59.45 0.93 11.62
C VAL A 470 -60.84 1.60 11.56
N LEU A 471 -61.89 0.96 12.10
CA LEU A 471 -63.28 1.30 11.81
C LEU A 471 -63.95 2.38 12.70
N TYR A 472 -63.19 3.26 13.36
CA TYR A 472 -63.74 4.21 14.35
C TYR A 472 -63.24 5.67 14.29
N THR A 473 -63.15 6.28 13.09
CA THR A 473 -62.94 7.74 12.95
C THR A 473 -63.79 8.40 11.86
N THR A 474 -65.12 8.51 12.08
CA THR A 474 -66.05 9.30 11.26
C THR A 474 -66.69 10.47 12.01
N ASN A 475 -65.92 11.22 12.82
CA ASN A 475 -66.38 12.53 13.31
C ASN A 475 -65.25 13.56 13.57
N ARG A 476 -65.55 14.84 13.34
CA ARG A 476 -64.61 15.99 13.42
C ARG A 476 -64.39 16.47 14.87
N ARG A 477 -63.69 15.70 15.72
CA ARG A 477 -63.20 16.23 17.02
C ARG A 477 -61.96 15.56 17.65
N SER A 478 -61.13 14.86 16.86
CA SER A 478 -60.07 13.96 17.40
C SER A 478 -58.61 14.28 17.00
N THR A 479 -58.30 15.51 16.55
CA THR A 479 -56.93 15.91 16.17
C THR A 479 -55.89 15.86 17.31
N PHE A 480 -56.34 15.82 18.56
CA PHE A 480 -55.45 15.61 19.73
C PHE A 480 -55.04 14.14 19.92
N LEU A 481 -55.90 13.18 19.57
CA LEU A 481 -55.65 11.76 19.82
C LEU A 481 -54.68 11.16 18.78
N VAL A 482 -54.80 11.54 17.51
CA VAL A 482 -53.91 11.06 16.43
C VAL A 482 -52.46 11.49 16.64
N ARG A 483 -52.21 12.71 17.11
CA ARG A 483 -50.85 13.16 17.51
C ARG A 483 -50.29 12.39 18.71
N LYS A 484 -51.15 11.83 19.58
CA LYS A 484 -50.74 10.98 20.71
C LYS A 484 -50.52 9.51 20.32
N LEU A 485 -51.16 9.02 19.25
CA LEU A 485 -50.89 7.71 18.65
C LEU A 485 -49.62 7.69 17.79
N LEU A 486 -49.27 8.83 17.17
CA LEU A 486 -47.99 9.02 16.47
C LEU A 486 -46.79 9.21 17.42
N SER A 487 -46.97 9.14 18.74
CA SER A 487 -45.89 9.19 19.73
C SER A 487 -45.87 7.95 20.63
N SER A 488 -44.69 7.33 20.72
CA SER A 488 -44.34 6.16 21.54
C SER A 488 -44.93 4.79 21.13
N ARG A 489 -44.07 3.76 21.21
CA ARG A 489 -44.33 2.31 21.12
C ARG A 489 -45.05 1.75 19.88
N MET A 490 -46.24 2.19 19.48
CA MET A 490 -47.05 1.45 18.48
C MET A 490 -46.38 1.41 17.09
N LEU A 491 -45.88 2.55 16.59
CA LEU A 491 -45.12 2.60 15.33
C LEU A 491 -43.83 1.77 15.40
N ILE A 492 -43.17 1.73 16.56
CA ILE A 492 -41.96 0.93 16.79
C ILE A 492 -42.29 -0.57 16.72
N MET A 493 -43.40 -1.01 17.32
CA MET A 493 -43.88 -2.39 17.22
C MET A 493 -44.28 -2.76 15.78
N PHE A 494 -44.87 -1.83 15.02
CA PHE A 494 -45.14 -2.02 13.58
C PHE A 494 -43.86 -2.25 12.77
N ILE A 495 -42.85 -1.40 12.98
CA ILE A 495 -41.53 -1.53 12.31
C ILE A 495 -40.86 -2.84 12.73
N GLN A 496 -40.87 -3.18 14.02
CA GLN A 496 -40.33 -4.45 14.55
C GLN A 496 -41.09 -5.68 14.02
N ALA A 497 -42.41 -5.60 13.81
CA ALA A 497 -43.20 -6.67 13.23
C ALA A 497 -42.86 -6.89 11.75
N LYS A 498 -42.75 -5.81 10.96
CA LYS A 498 -42.25 -5.90 9.57
C LYS A 498 -40.82 -6.44 9.52
N TYR A 499 -39.93 -6.00 10.41
CA TYR A 499 -38.57 -6.54 10.51
C TYR A 499 -38.56 -8.03 10.83
N LYS A 500 -39.35 -8.48 11.81
CA LYS A 500 -39.47 -9.91 12.15
C LYS A 500 -40.05 -10.74 11.00
N LEU A 501 -41.04 -10.22 10.27
CA LEU A 501 -41.60 -10.89 9.11
C LEU A 501 -40.58 -11.01 7.97
N LEU A 502 -39.82 -9.95 7.69
CA LEU A 502 -38.70 -9.99 6.73
C LEU A 502 -37.61 -10.98 7.16
N ILE A 503 -37.26 -11.03 8.44
CA ILE A 503 -36.31 -12.02 8.98
C ILE A 503 -36.85 -13.45 8.80
N VAL A 504 -38.13 -13.72 9.07
CA VAL A 504 -38.72 -15.04 8.88
C VAL A 504 -38.78 -15.44 7.40
N ILE A 505 -39.19 -14.54 6.52
CA ILE A 505 -39.20 -14.78 5.06
C ILE A 505 -37.77 -15.04 4.56
N ALA A 506 -36.79 -14.24 4.99
CA ALA A 506 -35.39 -14.46 4.66
C ALA A 506 -34.90 -15.82 5.19
N VAL A 507 -35.23 -16.22 6.42
CA VAL A 507 -34.86 -17.54 6.97
C VAL A 507 -35.48 -18.69 6.17
N ILE A 508 -36.74 -18.55 5.73
CA ILE A 508 -37.42 -19.57 4.92
C ILE A 508 -36.80 -19.69 3.52
N LEU A 509 -36.53 -18.56 2.84
CA LEU A 509 -35.82 -18.57 1.55
C LEU A 509 -34.41 -19.16 1.68
N ASN A 510 -33.67 -18.78 2.73
CA ASN A 510 -32.35 -19.34 3.01
C ASN A 510 -32.38 -20.85 3.33
N ALA A 511 -33.48 -21.38 3.89
CA ALA A 511 -33.64 -22.81 4.09
C ALA A 511 -33.88 -23.53 2.74
N TYR A 512 -34.61 -22.90 1.83
CA TYR A 512 -34.86 -23.42 0.48
C TYR A 512 -33.58 -23.44 -0.37
N ASP A 513 -32.77 -22.39 -0.33
CA ASP A 513 -31.46 -22.35 -1.02
C ASP A 513 -30.45 -23.32 -0.40
N CYS A 514 -30.34 -23.38 0.93
CA CYS A 514 -29.42 -24.31 1.60
C CYS A 514 -29.83 -25.79 1.48
N ALA A 515 -31.09 -26.09 1.14
CA ALA A 515 -31.53 -27.45 0.83
C ALA A 515 -31.18 -27.89 -0.61
N ASN A 516 -30.95 -26.95 -1.52
CA ASN A 516 -30.67 -27.20 -2.93
C ASN A 516 -29.17 -27.03 -3.26
N ILE A 517 -28.32 -27.79 -2.56
CA ILE A 517 -26.89 -27.92 -2.93
C ILE A 517 -26.80 -28.80 -4.19
N GLU A 518 -26.97 -28.19 -5.36
CA GLU A 518 -26.54 -28.80 -6.62
C GLU A 518 -25.05 -29.14 -6.55
N GLU A 519 -24.65 -30.35 -6.97
CA GLU A 519 -23.21 -30.66 -7.09
C GLU A 519 -22.54 -29.67 -8.04
N HIS A 520 -21.59 -28.88 -7.53
CA HIS A 520 -20.81 -27.96 -8.37
C HIS A 520 -20.11 -28.75 -9.50
N PRO A 521 -20.17 -28.31 -10.76
CA PRO A 521 -19.57 -29.06 -11.86
C PRO A 521 -18.05 -29.17 -11.66
N LEU A 522 -17.46 -30.26 -12.17
CA LEU A 522 -16.02 -30.45 -12.26
C LEU A 522 -15.34 -29.18 -12.81
N ARG A 523 -14.30 -28.73 -12.13
CA ARG A 523 -13.47 -27.59 -12.55
C ARG A 523 -11.99 -27.91 -12.38
N ILE A 524 -11.20 -27.40 -13.31
CA ILE A 524 -9.76 -27.17 -13.16
C ILE A 524 -9.49 -25.70 -13.47
N SER A 525 -8.46 -25.12 -12.86
CA SER A 525 -8.00 -23.74 -13.10
C SER A 525 -6.48 -23.72 -13.19
N LEU A 526 -5.93 -22.78 -13.98
CA LEU A 526 -4.49 -22.58 -14.13
C LEU A 526 -4.12 -21.15 -13.74
N THR A 527 -3.22 -21.00 -12.77
CA THR A 527 -2.87 -19.73 -12.10
C THR A 527 -1.35 -19.61 -11.92
N ILE A 528 -0.87 -18.51 -11.33
CA ILE A 528 0.57 -18.23 -11.16
C ILE A 528 0.88 -17.99 -9.68
N SER A 529 1.78 -18.80 -9.09
CA SER A 529 2.16 -18.67 -7.67
C SER A 529 2.74 -17.28 -7.41
N SER A 530 2.15 -16.52 -6.49
CA SER A 530 2.62 -15.19 -6.09
C SER A 530 4.02 -15.19 -5.48
N LYS A 531 4.43 -16.35 -4.93
CA LYS A 531 5.73 -16.58 -4.29
C LYS A 531 6.79 -17.12 -5.24
N PHE A 532 6.45 -18.06 -6.11
CA PHE A 532 7.42 -18.78 -6.95
C PHE A 532 7.41 -18.34 -8.42
N HIS A 533 6.37 -17.63 -8.88
CA HIS A 533 6.14 -17.32 -10.31
C HIS A 533 6.14 -18.56 -11.22
N HIS A 534 5.72 -19.70 -10.66
CA HIS A 534 5.48 -20.93 -11.37
C HIS A 534 3.98 -21.13 -11.65
N LEU A 535 3.65 -21.93 -12.66
CA LEU A 535 2.27 -22.37 -12.93
C LEU A 535 1.72 -23.17 -11.74
N GLU A 536 0.50 -22.84 -11.32
CA GLU A 536 -0.24 -23.61 -10.33
C GLU A 536 -1.55 -24.15 -10.91
N ILE A 537 -1.80 -25.44 -10.68
CA ILE A 537 -3.05 -26.10 -11.05
C ILE A 537 -3.91 -26.18 -9.78
N SER A 538 -5.21 -25.90 -9.91
CA SER A 538 -6.20 -26.29 -8.89
C SER A 538 -7.38 -27.02 -9.52
N TRP A 539 -8.11 -27.80 -8.70
CA TRP A 539 -9.26 -28.57 -9.15
C TRP A 539 -10.34 -28.71 -8.07
N PHE A 540 -11.60 -28.80 -8.51
CA PHE A 540 -12.79 -28.87 -7.67
C PHE A 540 -13.81 -29.87 -8.22
N ASN A 541 -14.47 -30.62 -7.33
CA ASN A 541 -15.40 -31.72 -7.65
C ASN A 541 -14.84 -32.77 -8.64
N LEU A 542 -13.56 -33.13 -8.48
CA LEU A 542 -12.90 -34.12 -9.31
C LEU A 542 -13.16 -35.55 -8.77
N LYS A 543 -13.17 -36.56 -9.66
CA LYS A 543 -13.28 -37.98 -9.28
C LYS A 543 -11.88 -38.62 -9.29
N PRO A 544 -11.20 -38.77 -8.14
CA PRO A 544 -9.74 -38.88 -8.10
C PRO A 544 -9.14 -40.22 -8.55
N ILE A 545 -9.93 -41.30 -8.58
CA ILE A 545 -9.40 -42.66 -8.64
C ILE A 545 -8.77 -42.99 -10.01
N GLU A 546 -9.18 -42.31 -11.09
CA GLU A 546 -9.00 -42.82 -12.46
C GLU A 546 -8.55 -41.81 -13.53
N GLY A 547 -8.32 -40.53 -13.19
CA GLY A 547 -7.96 -39.49 -14.17
C GLY A 547 -6.55 -38.92 -14.04
N VAL A 548 -6.14 -38.10 -15.01
CA VAL A 548 -4.85 -37.39 -15.05
C VAL A 548 -5.03 -35.93 -15.46
N ILE A 549 -4.31 -35.00 -14.82
CA ILE A 549 -4.21 -33.61 -15.27
C ILE A 549 -2.86 -33.41 -15.99
N LEU A 550 -2.90 -32.84 -17.20
CA LEU A 550 -1.76 -32.50 -18.05
C LEU A 550 -1.59 -30.98 -18.16
N ILE A 551 -0.36 -30.50 -18.34
CA ILE A 551 -0.07 -29.13 -18.84
C ILE A 551 0.48 -29.20 -20.26
N THR A 552 -0.05 -28.37 -21.16
CA THR A 552 0.39 -28.19 -22.54
C THR A 552 0.77 -26.74 -22.86
N ASN A 553 1.60 -26.52 -23.88
CA ASN A 553 2.03 -25.18 -24.35
C ASN A 553 1.02 -24.50 -25.31
N GLU A 554 -0.04 -25.21 -25.66
CA GLU A 554 -1.02 -24.82 -26.67
C GLU A 554 -2.35 -25.51 -26.38
N GLU A 555 -3.43 -25.01 -26.97
CA GLU A 555 -4.74 -25.65 -26.91
C GLU A 555 -4.68 -27.04 -27.54
N PRO A 556 -5.05 -28.10 -26.81
CA PRO A 556 -4.89 -29.46 -27.29
C PRO A 556 -5.89 -29.78 -28.41
N THR A 557 -5.38 -30.31 -29.52
CA THR A 557 -6.20 -30.67 -30.68
C THR A 557 -5.88 -32.10 -31.14
N GLY A 558 -6.85 -33.01 -31.00
CA GLY A 558 -6.72 -34.43 -31.34
C GLY A 558 -6.60 -35.37 -30.13
N PRO A 559 -6.26 -36.66 -30.35
CA PRO A 559 -6.18 -37.67 -29.30
C PRO A 559 -4.95 -37.50 -28.39
N TYR A 560 -4.98 -38.19 -27.26
CA TYR A 560 -3.87 -38.30 -26.29
C TYR A 560 -3.32 -39.72 -26.27
N HIS A 561 -2.03 -39.84 -26.02
CA HIS A 561 -1.36 -41.14 -25.87
C HIS A 561 -0.37 -41.11 -24.70
N LYS A 562 -0.40 -42.14 -23.87
CA LYS A 562 0.58 -42.37 -22.80
C LYS A 562 1.75 -43.22 -23.33
N LEU A 563 2.92 -42.62 -23.45
CA LEU A 563 4.17 -43.34 -23.71
C LEU A 563 4.82 -43.72 -22.39
N THR A 564 5.27 -44.97 -22.28
CA THR A 564 6.08 -45.46 -21.15
C THR A 564 7.37 -46.05 -21.71
N PHE A 565 8.49 -45.47 -21.32
CA PHE A 565 9.83 -45.95 -21.70
C PHE A 565 10.27 -47.05 -20.71
N ALA A 566 11.07 -48.01 -21.18
CA ALA A 566 11.69 -48.99 -20.29
C ALA A 566 12.91 -48.37 -19.59
N GLU A 567 13.19 -48.80 -18.36
CA GLU A 567 14.44 -48.43 -17.66
C GLU A 567 15.65 -49.21 -18.21
N ASP A 568 16.02 -48.93 -19.46
CA ASP A 568 17.38 -49.10 -19.94
C ASP A 568 17.62 -48.33 -21.26
N GLN A 569 18.88 -47.99 -21.53
CA GLN A 569 19.40 -47.22 -22.69
C GLN A 569 19.26 -45.68 -22.66
N TYR A 570 20.09 -45.02 -21.83
CA TYR A 570 20.76 -43.79 -22.26
C TYR A 570 22.17 -43.67 -21.64
N TYR A 571 23.17 -44.23 -22.32
CA TYR A 571 24.58 -43.86 -22.17
C TYR A 571 24.99 -42.94 -23.32
N ALA A 572 25.98 -42.07 -23.07
CA ALA A 572 26.51 -41.04 -23.97
C ALA A 572 25.55 -39.84 -24.24
N THR A 573 26.01 -38.58 -24.25
CA THR A 573 27.35 -38.05 -23.91
C THR A 573 27.26 -36.58 -23.51
N THR A 574 27.92 -36.17 -22.43
CA THR A 574 28.61 -34.87 -22.36
C THR A 574 29.64 -34.89 -21.24
N THR A 575 30.88 -34.57 -21.57
CA THR A 575 31.97 -34.37 -20.60
C THR A 575 32.03 -32.91 -20.18
N GLU A 576 32.09 -32.64 -18.86
CA GLU A 576 33.29 -32.05 -18.24
C GLU A 576 33.22 -31.98 -16.71
N LYS A 577 34.10 -32.78 -16.08
CA LYS A 577 34.82 -32.64 -14.80
C LYS A 577 34.11 -32.07 -13.55
N GLU A 578 34.13 -32.90 -12.51
CA GLU A 578 33.90 -32.55 -11.11
C GLU A 578 35.08 -31.77 -10.48
N ASP A 579 34.78 -30.95 -9.48
CA ASP A 579 35.56 -30.69 -8.25
C ASP A 579 34.80 -29.63 -7.40
N GLY A 580 34.45 -29.82 -6.12
CA GLY A 580 34.50 -31.01 -5.28
C GLY A 580 33.86 -30.74 -3.91
N ASN A 581 33.06 -31.70 -3.43
CA ASN A 581 32.59 -31.98 -2.05
C ASN A 581 32.58 -30.87 -0.96
N ALA A 582 31.38 -30.53 -0.44
CA ALA A 582 31.16 -30.38 1.02
C ALA A 582 29.66 -30.38 1.40
N THR A 583 29.27 -31.33 2.25
CA THR A 583 27.94 -31.45 2.87
C THR A 583 27.54 -30.24 3.73
N SER A 584 26.27 -29.83 3.68
CA SER A 584 25.62 -29.14 4.81
C SER A 584 24.16 -29.57 4.98
N THR A 585 23.86 -30.23 6.09
CA THR A 585 22.50 -30.57 6.53
C THR A 585 21.86 -29.35 7.19
N VAL A 586 20.99 -28.65 6.45
CA VAL A 586 20.22 -27.53 7.01
C VAL A 586 19.18 -28.08 7.98
N ARG A 587 19.33 -27.78 9.27
CA ARG A 587 18.29 -28.02 10.27
C ARG A 587 17.07 -27.16 9.95
N TYR A 588 15.91 -27.79 9.83
CA TYR A 588 14.64 -27.10 10.04
C TYR A 588 14.44 -26.94 11.55
N ASP A 589 14.61 -25.72 12.06
CA ASP A 589 14.21 -25.40 13.44
C ASP A 589 12.67 -25.38 13.54
N GLN A 590 12.15 -25.98 14.59
CA GLN A 590 10.71 -26.20 14.79
C GLN A 590 10.04 -24.95 15.35
N MET A 591 8.93 -24.52 14.73
CA MET A 591 7.73 -24.02 15.40
C MET A 591 6.57 -23.97 14.40
N TYR A 592 5.33 -23.99 14.90
CA TYR A 592 4.08 -24.23 14.16
C TYR A 592 3.92 -25.66 13.61
N GLN A 593 3.60 -26.58 14.53
CA GLN A 593 2.59 -27.58 14.21
C GLN A 593 1.22 -26.89 14.26
N ASP A 594 0.52 -26.85 13.13
CA ASP A 594 -0.93 -26.99 13.05
C ASP A 594 -1.21 -27.52 11.63
N SER A 595 -1.95 -28.62 11.54
CA SER A 595 -2.09 -29.53 10.39
C SER A 595 -1.95 -28.91 8.98
N MET A 596 -0.73 -28.88 8.44
CA MET A 596 -0.47 -28.90 7.00
C MET A 596 -0.08 -30.32 6.61
N GLU A 597 -1.03 -31.08 6.06
CA GLU A 597 -0.71 -32.29 5.31
C GLU A 597 -0.03 -31.88 4.00
N MET A 598 1.31 -31.92 4.00
CA MET A 598 2.11 -31.97 2.79
C MET A 598 1.77 -33.28 2.08
N PHE A 599 0.79 -33.24 1.17
CA PHE A 599 0.43 -34.40 0.35
C PHE A 599 1.67 -35.01 -0.29
N GLU A 600 1.86 -36.32 -0.09
CA GLU A 600 2.94 -37.07 -0.72
C GLU A 600 2.71 -37.14 -2.23
N LEU A 601 3.21 -36.14 -2.94
CA LEU A 601 3.38 -36.21 -4.39
C LEU A 601 4.26 -37.42 -4.69
N ARG A 602 3.65 -38.48 -5.23
CA ARG A 602 4.40 -39.53 -5.93
C ARG A 602 5.32 -38.83 -6.91
N ALA A 603 6.63 -39.01 -6.75
CA ALA A 603 7.62 -38.42 -7.63
C ALA A 603 7.25 -38.77 -9.08
N GLN A 604 7.17 -37.76 -9.96
CA GLN A 604 6.81 -37.98 -11.36
C GLN A 604 7.72 -39.02 -11.97
N ASP A 605 7.13 -40.13 -12.40
CA ASP A 605 7.85 -41.18 -13.10
C ASP A 605 8.39 -40.60 -14.40
N LYS A 606 9.72 -40.44 -14.46
CA LYS A 606 10.44 -39.86 -15.60
C LYS A 606 10.28 -40.70 -16.86
N ASN A 607 9.90 -41.96 -16.71
CA ASN A 607 9.69 -42.90 -17.80
C ASN A 607 8.31 -42.73 -18.46
N ILE A 608 7.40 -41.90 -17.91
CA ILE A 608 6.06 -41.64 -18.46
C ILE A 608 5.99 -40.26 -19.11
N VAL A 609 5.70 -40.24 -20.42
CA VAL A 609 5.45 -39.02 -21.21
C VAL A 609 4.09 -39.11 -21.88
N TRP A 610 3.27 -38.07 -21.70
CA TRP A 610 2.02 -37.91 -22.43
C TRP A 610 2.25 -37.11 -23.70
N THR A 611 1.78 -37.62 -24.84
CA THR A 611 1.72 -36.89 -26.12
C THR A 611 0.28 -36.58 -26.52
N TYR A 612 0.09 -35.53 -27.31
CA TYR A 612 -1.20 -35.12 -27.85
C TYR A 612 -1.13 -34.65 -29.30
N GLY A 613 -2.23 -34.88 -30.01
CA GLY A 613 -2.49 -34.39 -31.36
C GLY A 613 -1.65 -35.03 -32.47
N VAL A 614 -1.97 -34.66 -33.72
CA VAL A 614 -1.40 -35.26 -34.95
C VAL A 614 0.14 -35.11 -35.02
N ALA A 615 0.71 -34.15 -34.31
CA ALA A 615 2.14 -33.88 -34.24
C ALA A 615 2.87 -34.54 -33.04
N ASN A 616 2.18 -35.37 -32.23
CA ASN A 616 2.74 -36.05 -31.05
C ASN A 616 3.50 -35.11 -30.09
N LYS A 617 2.94 -33.92 -29.81
CA LYS A 617 3.57 -32.93 -28.95
C LYS A 617 3.52 -33.40 -27.49
N SER A 618 4.61 -33.21 -26.74
CA SER A 618 4.69 -33.66 -25.34
C SER A 618 4.10 -32.64 -24.35
N ALA A 619 3.33 -33.15 -23.39
CA ALA A 619 2.94 -32.41 -22.19
C ALA A 619 4.18 -31.99 -21.38
N LYS A 620 4.10 -30.84 -20.69
CA LYS A 620 5.21 -30.32 -19.85
C LYS A 620 5.14 -30.77 -18.40
N TYR A 621 3.96 -31.16 -17.95
CA TYR A 621 3.70 -31.67 -16.61
C TYR A 621 2.53 -32.64 -16.68
N TRP A 622 2.52 -33.64 -15.82
CA TRP A 622 1.34 -34.49 -15.59
C TRP A 622 1.23 -34.87 -14.11
N LEU A 623 0.01 -35.05 -13.60
CA LEU A 623 -0.25 -35.55 -12.24
C LEU A 623 -1.54 -36.35 -12.18
N GLN A 624 -1.58 -37.38 -11.33
CA GLN A 624 -2.81 -38.09 -10.98
C GLN A 624 -3.38 -37.47 -9.69
N PRO A 625 -4.50 -36.73 -9.75
CA PRO A 625 -5.07 -36.06 -8.58
C PRO A 625 -5.71 -37.08 -7.63
N THR A 626 -5.15 -37.24 -6.43
CA THR A 626 -5.63 -38.21 -5.42
C THR A 626 -6.87 -37.76 -4.66
N GLU A 627 -7.24 -36.47 -4.75
CA GLU A 627 -8.30 -35.85 -3.95
C GLU A 627 -9.39 -35.20 -4.80
N LYS A 628 -10.59 -35.10 -4.22
CA LYS A 628 -11.76 -34.42 -4.83
C LYS A 628 -11.50 -32.92 -5.09
N TYR A 629 -10.62 -32.33 -4.29
CA TYR A 629 -10.21 -30.94 -4.34
C TYR A 629 -8.69 -30.86 -4.15
N GLY A 630 -8.01 -29.95 -4.85
CA GLY A 630 -6.57 -29.81 -4.68
C GLY A 630 -5.98 -28.58 -5.33
N TRP A 631 -4.73 -28.28 -4.95
CA TRP A 631 -3.94 -27.16 -5.44
C TRP A 631 -2.46 -27.56 -5.42
N ILE A 632 -1.73 -27.32 -6.50
CA ILE A 632 -0.33 -27.70 -6.64
C ILE A 632 0.47 -26.65 -7.41
N THR A 633 1.58 -26.19 -6.82
CA THR A 633 2.61 -25.43 -7.53
C THR A 633 3.47 -26.39 -8.35
N THR A 634 3.58 -26.19 -9.66
CA THR A 634 4.46 -27.00 -10.51
C THR A 634 5.91 -26.50 -10.47
N ASN A 635 6.82 -27.19 -11.17
CA ASN A 635 8.18 -26.74 -11.43
C ASN A 635 8.32 -25.94 -12.74
N ILE A 636 7.20 -25.57 -13.40
CA ILE A 636 7.24 -24.78 -14.65
C ILE A 636 7.20 -23.28 -14.30
N PRO A 637 8.26 -22.50 -14.56
CA PRO A 637 8.23 -21.05 -14.42
C PRO A 637 7.34 -20.42 -15.49
N PHE A 638 6.49 -19.47 -15.09
CA PHE A 638 5.71 -18.68 -16.02
C PHE A 638 6.52 -17.48 -16.51
N ASN A 639 6.59 -17.28 -17.83
CA ASN A 639 7.24 -16.09 -18.38
C ASN A 639 6.29 -14.90 -18.33
N MET A 640 6.44 -14.04 -17.31
CA MET A 640 5.62 -12.84 -17.15
C MET A 640 5.55 -11.96 -18.41
N GLU A 641 6.62 -11.87 -19.21
CA GLU A 641 6.62 -11.09 -20.46
C GLU A 641 5.51 -11.51 -21.46
N MET A 642 4.95 -12.73 -21.32
CA MET A 642 3.78 -13.17 -22.09
C MET A 642 2.53 -12.27 -21.89
N TYR A 643 2.39 -11.55 -20.76
CA TYR A 643 1.25 -10.66 -20.54
C TYR A 643 1.18 -9.51 -21.56
N LYS A 644 2.33 -9.11 -22.12
CA LYS A 644 2.42 -7.98 -23.07
C LYS A 644 1.80 -8.27 -24.44
N ASN A 645 1.45 -9.52 -24.70
CA ASN A 645 0.74 -9.96 -25.90
C ASN A 645 -0.77 -10.18 -25.63
N VAL A 646 -1.26 -9.86 -24.43
CA VAL A 646 -2.71 -9.89 -24.11
C VAL A 646 -3.38 -8.67 -24.73
N SER A 647 -4.47 -8.91 -25.44
CA SER A 647 -5.29 -7.91 -26.14
C SER A 647 -6.75 -8.07 -25.77
N ILE A 648 -7.62 -7.15 -26.19
CA ILE A 648 -9.07 -7.26 -25.95
C ILE A 648 -9.74 -8.47 -26.62
N HIS A 649 -9.00 -9.20 -27.48
CA HIS A 649 -9.45 -10.44 -28.12
C HIS A 649 -8.82 -11.71 -27.51
N THR A 650 -7.84 -11.56 -26.60
CA THR A 650 -7.15 -12.68 -25.97
C THR A 650 -8.04 -13.28 -24.87
N LYS A 651 -8.35 -14.59 -24.98
CA LYS A 651 -9.09 -15.35 -23.96
C LYS A 651 -8.23 -16.40 -23.25
N CYS A 652 -7.37 -17.10 -23.98
CA CYS A 652 -6.34 -18.00 -23.47
C CYS A 652 -4.97 -17.62 -24.03
N TYR A 653 -3.89 -17.82 -23.26
CA TYR A 653 -2.52 -17.67 -23.77
C TYR A 653 -1.50 -18.50 -23.00
N GLY A 654 -0.36 -18.80 -23.62
CA GLY A 654 0.84 -19.38 -22.97
C GLY A 654 0.75 -20.88 -22.62
N TYR A 655 -0.20 -21.26 -21.76
CA TYR A 655 -0.32 -22.62 -21.21
C TYR A 655 -1.77 -23.02 -21.00
N TRP A 656 -2.03 -24.33 -21.17
CA TRP A 656 -3.32 -24.98 -20.96
C TRP A 656 -3.16 -26.11 -19.94
N ALA A 657 -4.24 -26.35 -19.18
CA ALA A 657 -4.40 -27.51 -18.32
C ALA A 657 -5.55 -28.37 -18.84
N VAL A 658 -5.39 -29.69 -18.79
CA VAL A 658 -6.37 -30.66 -19.33
C VAL A 658 -6.57 -31.77 -18.32
N TYR A 659 -7.81 -32.09 -17.97
CA TYR A 659 -8.13 -33.31 -17.22
C TYR A 659 -8.71 -34.38 -18.14
N LEU A 660 -8.04 -35.53 -18.20
CA LEU A 660 -8.49 -36.76 -18.84
C LEU A 660 -9.05 -37.74 -17.80
N ASN A 661 -10.01 -38.58 -18.19
CA ASN A 661 -10.42 -39.76 -17.41
C ASN A 661 -9.61 -41.01 -17.78
N SER A 662 -10.00 -42.15 -17.23
CA SER A 662 -9.43 -43.50 -17.47
C SER A 662 -9.58 -44.02 -18.91
N TYR A 663 -10.32 -43.31 -19.76
CA TYR A 663 -10.51 -43.61 -21.18
C TYR A 663 -9.82 -42.59 -22.11
N ASP A 664 -8.87 -41.81 -21.56
CA ASP A 664 -8.16 -40.70 -22.22
C ASP A 664 -9.07 -39.61 -22.81
N GLU A 665 -10.33 -39.53 -22.36
CA GLU A 665 -11.29 -38.51 -22.80
C GLU A 665 -11.12 -37.22 -21.99
N VAL A 666 -11.03 -36.08 -22.69
CA VAL A 666 -11.06 -34.75 -22.08
C VAL A 666 -12.40 -34.53 -21.35
N LYS A 667 -12.36 -34.31 -20.03
CA LYS A 667 -13.54 -33.96 -19.22
C LYS A 667 -13.51 -32.53 -18.67
N ALA A 668 -12.35 -31.88 -18.63
CA ALA A 668 -12.24 -30.44 -18.38
C ALA A 668 -10.97 -29.86 -19.01
N THR A 669 -11.02 -28.58 -19.40
CA THR A 669 -9.88 -27.79 -19.85
C THR A 669 -9.86 -26.44 -19.15
N ALA A 670 -8.66 -25.88 -18.98
CA ALA A 670 -8.41 -24.51 -18.56
C ALA A 670 -7.16 -23.96 -19.24
N CYS A 671 -6.89 -22.67 -19.09
CA CYS A 671 -5.71 -21.99 -19.63
C CYS A 671 -5.30 -20.85 -18.70
N ILE A 672 -4.10 -20.28 -18.88
CA ILE A 672 -3.86 -18.94 -18.36
C ILE A 672 -4.79 -17.99 -19.12
N SER A 673 -5.83 -17.57 -18.42
CA SER A 673 -7.00 -16.92 -19.01
C SER A 673 -6.92 -15.40 -18.87
N ALA A 674 -7.45 -14.70 -19.87
CA ALA A 674 -7.72 -13.27 -19.81
C ALA A 674 -9.22 -13.02 -20.02
N TYR A 675 -9.74 -11.96 -19.41
CA TYR A 675 -11.17 -11.65 -19.35
C TYR A 675 -11.42 -10.15 -19.66
N PRO A 676 -10.95 -9.64 -20.81
CA PRO A 676 -10.96 -8.20 -21.10
C PRO A 676 -12.38 -7.65 -21.19
N THR A 677 -13.34 -8.37 -21.79
CA THR A 677 -14.70 -7.89 -22.09
C THR A 677 -15.81 -8.62 -21.32
N TRP A 678 -15.51 -9.24 -20.17
CA TRP A 678 -16.41 -10.25 -19.59
C TRP A 678 -17.81 -9.74 -19.21
N MET A 679 -17.97 -8.47 -18.81
CA MET A 679 -19.28 -7.93 -18.49
C MET A 679 -20.12 -7.75 -19.75
N ASN A 680 -19.53 -7.27 -20.85
CA ASN A 680 -20.19 -7.17 -22.14
C ASN A 680 -20.42 -8.57 -22.79
N ASP A 681 -19.51 -9.54 -22.64
CA ASP A 681 -19.71 -10.94 -23.04
C ASP A 681 -20.91 -11.60 -22.32
N MET A 682 -21.26 -11.14 -21.12
CA MET A 682 -22.38 -11.66 -20.31
C MET A 682 -23.62 -10.74 -20.28
N LYS A 683 -23.63 -9.67 -21.08
CA LYS A 683 -24.56 -8.53 -21.02
C LYS A 683 -26.05 -8.90 -20.99
N ASP A 684 -26.47 -9.85 -21.81
CA ASP A 684 -27.87 -10.27 -21.89
C ASP A 684 -28.37 -10.96 -20.60
N HIS A 685 -27.45 -11.55 -19.82
CA HIS A 685 -27.75 -12.17 -18.52
C HIS A 685 -27.67 -11.17 -17.38
N ILE A 686 -26.52 -10.49 -17.24
CA ILE A 686 -26.20 -9.62 -16.08
C ILE A 686 -26.66 -8.17 -16.23
N GLY A 687 -27.04 -7.72 -17.44
CA GLY A 687 -27.38 -6.31 -17.72
C GLY A 687 -28.51 -5.75 -16.86
N ARG A 688 -29.39 -6.63 -16.40
CA ARG A 688 -30.54 -6.36 -15.52
C ARG A 688 -30.25 -6.49 -14.02
N PHE A 689 -29.04 -6.92 -13.63
CA PHE A 689 -28.65 -7.00 -12.22
C PHE A 689 -28.20 -5.63 -11.73
N LYS A 690 -28.46 -5.31 -10.45
CA LYS A 690 -27.92 -4.12 -9.81
C LYS A 690 -26.42 -4.25 -9.64
N PHE A 691 -25.69 -3.14 -9.72
CA PHE A 691 -24.23 -3.17 -9.63
C PHE A 691 -23.74 -3.84 -8.32
N ARG A 692 -24.38 -3.54 -7.19
CA ARG A 692 -24.04 -4.11 -5.87
C ARG A 692 -24.36 -5.60 -5.71
N ASP A 693 -25.19 -6.18 -6.58
CA ASP A 693 -25.67 -7.57 -6.45
C ASP A 693 -24.73 -8.56 -7.19
N LEU A 694 -23.83 -8.06 -8.04
CA LEU A 694 -22.81 -8.84 -8.76
C LEU A 694 -21.67 -9.27 -7.84
N PHE A 695 -21.08 -10.44 -8.11
CA PHE A 695 -19.76 -10.81 -7.59
C PHE A 695 -18.68 -10.26 -8.55
N LEU A 696 -17.78 -9.41 -8.07
CA LEU A 696 -16.61 -8.90 -8.79
C LEU A 696 -15.31 -9.34 -8.11
N ALA A 697 -14.31 -9.68 -8.91
CA ALA A 697 -12.93 -9.78 -8.45
C ALA A 697 -12.29 -8.38 -8.35
N GLY A 698 -11.57 -8.14 -7.27
CA GLY A 698 -10.85 -6.91 -6.96
C GLY A 698 -9.38 -7.16 -6.61
N THR A 699 -8.60 -6.08 -6.51
CA THR A 699 -7.23 -6.10 -5.99
C THR A 699 -7.10 -5.19 -4.78
N HIS A 700 -6.31 -5.60 -3.78
CA HIS A 700 -5.95 -4.81 -2.61
C HIS A 700 -4.70 -3.96 -2.93
N ASP A 701 -4.70 -2.68 -2.52
CA ASP A 701 -3.67 -1.67 -2.86
C ASP A 701 -3.28 -1.73 -4.36
N SER A 702 -4.26 -1.67 -5.27
CA SER A 702 -4.12 -2.06 -6.68
C SER A 702 -2.95 -1.40 -7.44
N GLY A 703 -2.60 -0.16 -7.07
CA GLY A 703 -1.47 0.57 -7.66
C GLY A 703 -0.09 0.17 -7.14
N SER A 704 0.01 -0.80 -6.24
CA SER A 704 1.27 -1.23 -5.61
C SER A 704 1.96 -2.38 -6.35
N TYR A 705 2.35 -2.08 -7.59
CA TYR A 705 3.15 -2.93 -8.47
C TYR A 705 4.40 -2.19 -8.95
N ARG A 706 5.33 -2.89 -9.61
CA ARG A 706 6.50 -2.28 -10.26
C ARG A 706 6.68 -2.82 -11.67
N GLU A 707 6.74 -1.94 -12.65
CA GLU A 707 6.98 -2.29 -14.05
C GLU A 707 8.30 -3.06 -14.20
N ARG A 708 8.28 -4.18 -14.93
CA ARG A 708 9.46 -5.03 -15.23
C ARG A 708 10.19 -5.55 -13.98
N PHE A 709 9.44 -5.76 -12.88
CA PHE A 709 9.99 -6.24 -11.62
C PHE A 709 9.97 -7.77 -11.52
N ASP A 710 11.17 -8.36 -11.50
CA ASP A 710 11.40 -9.77 -11.19
C ASP A 710 11.71 -9.92 -9.68
N PRO A 711 10.80 -10.48 -8.85
CA PRO A 711 11.05 -10.65 -7.42
C PRO A 711 12.16 -11.66 -7.12
N MET A 712 12.40 -12.64 -7.98
CA MET A 712 13.47 -13.64 -7.79
C MET A 712 14.86 -13.02 -7.93
N LYS A 713 14.97 -11.82 -8.53
CA LYS A 713 16.24 -11.09 -8.71
C LYS A 713 16.31 -9.75 -7.95
N ASN A 714 15.19 -9.04 -7.84
CA ASN A 714 15.15 -7.62 -7.46
C ASN A 714 14.43 -7.35 -6.13
N GLU A 715 13.97 -8.38 -5.40
CA GLU A 715 13.26 -8.17 -4.14
C GLU A 715 14.16 -7.66 -3.01
N THR A 716 13.61 -6.73 -2.22
CA THR A 716 14.25 -6.09 -1.06
C THR A 716 13.25 -6.11 0.09
N LEU A 717 13.70 -6.00 1.35
CA LEU A 717 12.79 -5.99 2.50
C LEU A 717 11.69 -4.91 2.40
N VAL A 718 11.94 -3.80 1.69
CA VAL A 718 10.92 -2.79 1.43
C VAL A 718 9.93 -3.28 0.36
N THR A 719 10.39 -3.65 -0.84
CA THR A 719 9.48 -4.09 -1.93
C THR A 719 8.68 -5.34 -1.56
N LYS A 720 9.28 -6.25 -0.78
CA LYS A 720 8.69 -7.48 -0.23
C LYS A 720 7.45 -7.32 0.66
N TYR A 721 7.32 -6.15 1.29
CA TYR A 721 6.18 -5.77 2.14
C TYR A 721 5.48 -4.49 1.66
N ALA A 722 5.86 -3.98 0.48
CA ALA A 722 5.25 -2.82 -0.14
C ALA A 722 4.41 -3.21 -1.37
N LEU A 723 4.86 -4.16 -2.19
CA LEU A 723 4.12 -4.57 -3.39
C LEU A 723 3.05 -5.60 -3.04
N THR A 724 1.86 -5.41 -3.61
CA THR A 724 0.68 -6.28 -3.45
C THR A 724 0.25 -6.91 -4.77
N GLN A 725 0.67 -6.38 -5.93
CA GLN A 725 0.30 -6.91 -7.25
C GLN A 725 1.54 -7.11 -8.14
N ASP A 726 1.43 -8.06 -9.07
CA ASP A 726 2.43 -8.33 -10.11
C ASP A 726 2.15 -7.55 -11.41
N ASP A 727 0.89 -7.54 -11.84
CA ASP A 727 0.44 -6.85 -13.04
C ASP A 727 0.21 -5.34 -12.77
N ASP A 728 0.40 -4.52 -13.81
CA ASP A 728 -0.04 -3.12 -13.82
C ASP A 728 -1.58 -2.98 -13.84
N ILE A 729 -2.14 -1.77 -13.73
CA ILE A 729 -3.59 -1.57 -13.63
C ILE A 729 -4.31 -2.05 -14.89
N TYR A 730 -3.77 -1.75 -16.07
CA TYR A 730 -4.31 -2.26 -17.33
C TYR A 730 -4.27 -3.80 -17.33
N GLY A 731 -3.14 -4.41 -16.97
CA GLY A 731 -3.00 -5.86 -16.82
C GLY A 731 -4.03 -6.47 -15.86
N GLN A 732 -4.23 -5.90 -14.67
CA GLN A 732 -5.24 -6.36 -13.71
C GLN A 732 -6.66 -6.35 -14.33
N LEU A 733 -7.03 -5.26 -15.01
CA LEU A 733 -8.32 -5.12 -15.67
C LEU A 733 -8.49 -6.10 -16.85
N MET A 734 -7.44 -6.32 -17.66
CA MET A 734 -7.45 -7.29 -18.77
C MET A 734 -7.60 -8.74 -18.30
N HIS A 735 -7.10 -9.06 -17.10
CA HIS A 735 -7.33 -10.37 -16.46
C HIS A 735 -8.65 -10.43 -15.67
N GLY A 736 -9.53 -9.42 -15.78
CA GLY A 736 -10.93 -9.47 -15.37
C GLY A 736 -11.28 -8.78 -14.05
N VAL A 737 -10.33 -8.11 -13.39
CA VAL A 737 -10.59 -7.27 -12.21
C VAL A 737 -11.56 -6.13 -12.57
N ARG A 738 -12.53 -5.82 -11.70
CA ARG A 738 -13.47 -4.70 -11.88
C ARG A 738 -13.59 -3.78 -10.66
N TYR A 739 -12.86 -4.06 -9.59
CA TYR A 739 -12.72 -3.22 -8.40
C TYR A 739 -11.24 -2.92 -8.12
N LEU A 740 -10.90 -1.64 -8.00
CA LEU A 740 -9.55 -1.18 -7.68
C LEU A 740 -9.55 -0.40 -6.36
N ASP A 741 -8.77 -0.87 -5.38
CA ASP A 741 -8.48 -0.19 -4.10
C ASP A 741 -7.31 0.78 -4.30
N ILE A 742 -7.60 2.08 -4.36
CA ILE A 742 -6.62 3.11 -4.76
C ILE A 742 -6.35 4.09 -3.62
N ARG A 743 -5.20 3.94 -2.95
CA ARG A 743 -4.77 4.78 -1.83
C ARG A 743 -3.86 5.91 -2.28
N ILE A 744 -4.30 7.16 -2.12
CA ILE A 744 -3.65 8.31 -2.78
C ILE A 744 -2.83 9.13 -1.78
N GLY A 745 -1.56 9.37 -2.14
CA GLY A 745 -0.65 10.28 -1.45
C GLY A 745 -0.48 11.60 -2.20
N TYR A 746 -0.50 12.72 -1.48
CA TYR A 746 -0.18 14.05 -1.98
C TYR A 746 1.25 14.46 -1.60
N TYR A 747 2.03 14.88 -2.59
CA TYR A 747 3.45 15.19 -2.47
C TYR A 747 3.72 16.58 -3.06
N ARG A 748 3.47 17.64 -2.27
CA ARG A 748 3.56 19.06 -2.70
C ARG A 748 4.81 19.41 -3.52
N ALA A 749 5.96 18.81 -3.19
CA ALA A 749 7.25 19.14 -3.79
C ALA A 749 7.67 18.22 -4.97
N SER A 750 6.85 17.26 -5.39
CA SER A 750 7.13 16.44 -6.59
C SER A 750 6.26 16.82 -7.77
N GLN A 751 6.76 16.55 -8.98
CA GLN A 751 5.96 16.54 -10.20
C GLN A 751 5.91 15.11 -10.76
N PRO A 752 4.72 14.51 -10.94
CA PRO A 752 3.41 15.00 -10.50
C PRO A 752 3.26 15.05 -8.96
N VAL A 753 2.24 15.76 -8.48
CA VAL A 753 1.95 15.92 -7.03
C VAL A 753 1.13 14.76 -6.44
N PHE A 754 0.30 14.07 -7.23
CA PHE A 754 -0.53 12.95 -6.78
C PHE A 754 0.07 11.61 -7.21
N TRP A 755 0.16 10.68 -6.26
CA TRP A 755 0.70 9.34 -6.43
C TRP A 755 -0.20 8.32 -5.76
N VAL A 756 -0.23 7.10 -6.28
CA VAL A 756 -0.79 5.94 -5.58
C VAL A 756 0.30 5.33 -4.69
N ASN A 757 -0.14 4.90 -3.51
CA ASN A 757 0.69 4.42 -2.42
C ASN A 757 0.24 3.03 -1.97
N HIS A 758 1.09 2.35 -1.20
CA HIS A 758 0.66 1.38 -0.19
C HIS A 758 1.30 1.80 1.14
N GLY A 759 0.48 2.16 2.13
CA GLY A 759 0.93 2.89 3.31
C GLY A 759 1.78 4.13 2.95
N ILE A 760 2.91 4.33 3.63
CA ILE A 760 3.84 5.43 3.32
C ILE A 760 4.68 5.22 2.05
N THR A 761 4.60 4.04 1.41
CA THR A 761 5.44 3.71 0.26
C THR A 761 4.83 4.25 -1.03
N ARG A 762 5.56 5.15 -1.71
CA ARG A 762 5.11 5.79 -2.96
C ARG A 762 5.34 4.87 -4.15
N GLN A 763 4.28 4.53 -4.87
CA GLN A 763 4.29 3.55 -5.95
C GLN A 763 4.25 4.26 -7.31
N GLN A 764 3.06 4.44 -7.88
CA GLN A 764 2.83 4.93 -9.24
C GLN A 764 2.33 6.38 -9.24
N SER A 765 2.54 7.13 -10.31
CA SER A 765 1.89 8.44 -10.46
C SER A 765 0.39 8.24 -10.71
N LEU A 766 -0.44 9.13 -10.16
CA LEU A 766 -1.89 9.03 -10.35
C LEU A 766 -2.27 9.18 -11.83
N THR A 767 -1.55 10.01 -12.60
CA THR A 767 -1.70 10.12 -14.06
C THR A 767 -1.54 8.78 -14.78
N ASN A 768 -0.49 7.99 -14.47
CA ASN A 768 -0.27 6.68 -15.11
C ASN A 768 -1.42 5.71 -14.80
N VAL A 769 -1.85 5.69 -13.53
CA VAL A 769 -2.95 4.85 -13.05
C VAL A 769 -4.29 5.23 -13.71
N LEU A 770 -4.62 6.53 -13.80
CA LEU A 770 -5.85 7.00 -14.43
C LEU A 770 -5.84 6.75 -15.95
N GLN A 771 -4.69 6.93 -16.62
CA GLN A 771 -4.54 6.67 -18.05
C GLN A 771 -4.78 5.18 -18.37
N GLN A 772 -4.21 4.25 -17.60
CA GLN A 772 -4.45 2.81 -17.81
C GLN A 772 -5.93 2.41 -17.65
N VAL A 773 -6.66 3.01 -16.70
CA VAL A 773 -8.11 2.79 -16.56
C VAL A 773 -8.88 3.41 -17.72
N LYS A 774 -8.46 4.60 -18.18
CA LYS A 774 -9.04 5.31 -19.33
C LYS A 774 -8.92 4.49 -20.61
N ASP A 775 -7.72 4.00 -20.91
CA ASP A 775 -7.43 3.19 -22.09
C ASP A 775 -8.26 1.90 -22.08
N PHE A 776 -8.22 1.15 -20.97
CA PHE A 776 -9.01 -0.07 -20.80
C PHE A 776 -10.51 0.16 -21.02
N VAL A 777 -11.09 1.22 -20.41
CA VAL A 777 -12.53 1.51 -20.53
C VAL A 777 -12.92 1.97 -21.93
N LEU A 778 -12.07 2.73 -22.63
CA LEU A 778 -12.30 3.16 -24.01
C LEU A 778 -12.21 1.99 -25.01
N GLU A 779 -11.31 1.03 -24.77
CA GLU A 779 -11.13 -0.15 -25.62
C GLU A 779 -12.21 -1.22 -25.42
N THR A 780 -12.74 -1.38 -24.20
CA THR A 780 -13.61 -2.51 -23.82
C THR A 780 -15.07 -2.16 -23.55
N ASN A 781 -15.39 -0.91 -23.21
CA ASN A 781 -16.70 -0.50 -22.68
C ASN A 781 -17.14 -1.30 -21.41
N GLU A 782 -16.19 -1.81 -20.63
CA GLU A 782 -16.43 -2.44 -19.33
C GLU A 782 -16.61 -1.40 -18.21
N ILE A 783 -17.29 -1.78 -17.13
CA ILE A 783 -17.54 -0.89 -15.98
C ILE A 783 -16.55 -1.19 -14.85
N VAL A 784 -15.81 -0.18 -14.42
CA VAL A 784 -14.74 -0.29 -13.41
C VAL A 784 -15.07 0.60 -12.22
N ILE A 785 -15.01 0.05 -11.00
CA ILE A 785 -14.94 0.88 -9.80
C ILE A 785 -13.49 1.31 -9.58
N PHE A 786 -13.27 2.62 -9.58
CA PHE A 786 -12.07 3.27 -9.11
C PHE A 786 -12.35 3.82 -7.70
N ASP A 787 -11.99 3.05 -6.68
CA ASP A 787 -12.38 3.35 -5.29
C ASP A 787 -11.23 4.03 -4.55
N VAL A 788 -11.36 5.34 -4.33
CA VAL A 788 -10.34 6.12 -3.62
C VAL A 788 -10.55 5.95 -2.11
N GLN A 789 -9.65 5.18 -1.51
CA GLN A 789 -9.74 4.66 -0.14
C GLN A 789 -8.46 4.98 0.63
N GLU A 790 -8.61 5.35 1.91
CA GLU A 790 -7.52 5.85 2.76
C GLU A 790 -6.70 7.04 2.22
N TRP A 791 -6.02 7.73 3.15
CA TRP A 791 -5.31 8.99 2.86
C TRP A 791 -3.88 8.96 3.44
N PRO A 792 -3.00 8.06 2.95
CA PRO A 792 -1.78 7.67 3.68
C PRO A 792 -0.71 8.76 3.80
N VAL A 793 -0.61 9.70 2.86
CA VAL A 793 0.44 10.74 2.85
C VAL A 793 -0.09 12.09 2.38
N GLY A 794 0.22 13.16 3.11
CA GLY A 794 0.13 14.55 2.65
C GLY A 794 -1.27 15.16 2.59
N PHE A 795 -2.33 14.37 2.69
CA PHE A 795 -3.68 14.87 2.95
C PHE A 795 -3.78 15.39 4.39
N SER A 796 -4.70 16.34 4.59
CA SER A 796 -5.01 16.92 5.89
C SER A 796 -6.47 17.34 5.92
N LYS A 797 -7.08 17.52 7.11
CA LYS A 797 -8.48 18.00 7.28
C LYS A 797 -8.86 19.27 6.50
N LYS A 798 -7.90 20.02 5.96
CA LYS A 798 -8.16 21.08 4.98
C LYS A 798 -8.56 20.43 3.65
N LEU A 799 -9.87 20.44 3.37
CA LEU A 799 -10.47 19.83 2.18
C LEU A 799 -9.89 20.33 0.84
N GLU A 800 -9.13 21.42 0.81
CA GLU A 800 -8.45 21.96 -0.38
C GLU A 800 -7.62 20.91 -1.15
N ILE A 801 -6.97 19.97 -0.45
CA ILE A 801 -6.17 18.92 -1.10
C ILE A 801 -7.08 17.87 -1.75
N HIS A 802 -8.21 17.54 -1.10
CA HIS A 802 -9.24 16.69 -1.68
C HIS A 802 -9.93 17.37 -2.88
N ARG A 803 -10.29 18.66 -2.77
CA ARG A 803 -10.80 19.47 -3.88
C ARG A 803 -9.84 19.48 -5.06
N SER A 804 -8.56 19.70 -4.81
CA SER A 804 -7.51 19.67 -5.85
C SER A 804 -7.37 18.28 -6.48
N LEU A 805 -7.54 17.20 -5.72
CA LEU A 805 -7.56 15.84 -6.24
C LEU A 805 -8.81 15.56 -7.10
N VAL A 806 -9.98 16.02 -6.67
CA VAL A 806 -11.24 15.83 -7.42
C VAL A 806 -11.17 16.58 -8.76
N HIS A 807 -10.74 17.85 -8.76
CA HIS A 807 -10.52 18.61 -10.00
C HIS A 807 -9.44 17.96 -10.89
N PHE A 808 -8.40 17.37 -10.30
CA PHE A 808 -7.39 16.61 -11.05
C PHE A 808 -8.02 15.38 -11.74
N ILE A 809 -8.74 14.52 -11.01
CA ILE A 809 -9.40 13.33 -11.59
C ILE A 809 -10.45 13.73 -12.64
N GLN A 810 -11.19 14.82 -12.42
CA GLN A 810 -12.14 15.37 -13.39
C GLN A 810 -11.47 15.84 -14.69
N ASN A 811 -10.28 16.44 -14.62
CA ASN A 811 -9.55 16.86 -15.82
C ASN A 811 -9.00 15.67 -16.62
N GLU A 812 -8.58 14.60 -15.94
CA GLU A 812 -7.97 13.42 -16.58
C GLU A 812 -9.04 12.46 -17.17
N ILE A 813 -10.15 12.19 -16.45
CA ILE A 813 -11.16 11.18 -16.82
C ILE A 813 -12.63 11.59 -16.60
N GLY A 814 -12.90 12.88 -16.33
CA GLY A 814 -14.24 13.36 -15.96
C GLY A 814 -15.34 13.14 -17.02
N ASP A 815 -14.96 12.93 -18.28
CA ASP A 815 -15.82 12.56 -19.39
C ASP A 815 -16.35 11.13 -19.30
N LEU A 816 -15.62 10.24 -18.61
CA LEU A 816 -15.93 8.81 -18.43
C LEU A 816 -16.54 8.46 -17.06
N LEU A 817 -16.70 9.44 -16.16
CA LEU A 817 -17.25 9.25 -14.82
C LEU A 817 -18.77 9.07 -14.82
N VAL A 818 -19.23 7.93 -14.27
CA VAL A 818 -20.66 7.62 -14.11
C VAL A 818 -21.31 8.60 -13.14
N ASP A 819 -22.44 9.19 -13.53
CA ASP A 819 -23.20 10.12 -12.70
C ASP A 819 -23.73 9.43 -11.41
N PRO A 820 -23.40 9.93 -10.20
CA PRO A 820 -23.90 9.36 -8.93
C PRO A 820 -25.42 9.32 -8.78
N ASN A 821 -26.19 10.05 -9.59
CA ASN A 821 -27.66 9.98 -9.61
C ASN A 821 -28.20 8.59 -9.98
N LEU A 822 -27.41 7.71 -10.61
CA LEU A 822 -27.80 6.31 -10.83
C LEU A 822 -27.83 5.49 -9.51
N THR A 823 -26.92 5.80 -8.58
CA THR A 823 -26.74 5.10 -7.29
C THR A 823 -26.35 3.61 -7.40
N TRP A 824 -25.96 3.01 -6.27
CA TRP A 824 -25.57 1.61 -6.19
C TRP A 824 -26.72 0.59 -6.39
N ASP A 825 -27.97 1.07 -6.43
CA ASP A 825 -29.16 0.27 -6.79
C ASP A 825 -29.43 0.21 -8.30
N SER A 826 -28.71 0.97 -9.15
CA SER A 826 -28.90 0.93 -10.61
C SER A 826 -28.37 -0.36 -11.23
N THR A 827 -28.98 -0.73 -12.36
CA THR A 827 -28.60 -1.85 -13.21
C THR A 827 -27.42 -1.53 -14.13
N LEU A 828 -26.67 -2.55 -14.55
CA LEU A 828 -25.58 -2.36 -15.53
C LEU A 828 -26.07 -1.74 -16.85
N ASN A 829 -27.28 -2.08 -17.30
CA ASN A 829 -27.87 -1.52 -18.52
C ASN A 829 -28.12 0.00 -18.42
N GLU A 830 -28.46 0.51 -17.24
CA GLU A 830 -28.60 1.96 -17.01
C GLU A 830 -27.26 2.68 -17.05
N ILE A 831 -26.21 2.07 -16.45
CA ILE A 831 -24.85 2.62 -16.46
C ILE A 831 -24.30 2.62 -17.91
N TRP A 832 -24.32 1.48 -18.61
CA TRP A 832 -23.87 1.38 -20.01
C TRP A 832 -24.61 2.33 -20.96
N LYS A 833 -25.89 2.64 -20.70
CA LYS A 833 -26.67 3.59 -21.50
C LYS A 833 -26.11 5.01 -21.44
N THR A 834 -25.38 5.38 -20.38
CA THR A 834 -24.70 6.69 -20.28
C THR A 834 -23.46 6.80 -21.17
N LYS A 835 -22.89 5.67 -21.62
CA LYS A 835 -21.56 5.57 -22.26
C LYS A 835 -20.40 6.07 -21.38
N ARG A 836 -20.63 6.16 -20.07
CA ARG A 836 -19.62 6.40 -19.03
C ARG A 836 -19.57 5.15 -18.18
N ASN A 837 -18.37 4.69 -17.84
CA ASN A 837 -18.19 3.39 -17.22
C ASN A 837 -17.17 3.38 -16.05
N ILE A 838 -16.63 4.53 -15.64
CA ILE A 838 -15.78 4.62 -14.44
C ILE A 838 -16.62 5.11 -13.25
N ILE A 839 -16.81 4.26 -12.24
CA ILE A 839 -17.46 4.64 -10.99
C ILE A 839 -16.39 5.12 -10.01
N LEU A 840 -16.39 6.41 -9.69
CA LEU A 840 -15.43 7.03 -8.78
C LEU A 840 -15.95 7.02 -7.33
N GLY A 841 -15.56 5.99 -6.58
CA GLY A 841 -15.78 5.92 -5.13
C GLY A 841 -14.79 6.81 -4.39
N TYR A 842 -15.22 7.43 -3.28
CA TYR A 842 -14.37 8.38 -2.53
C TYR A 842 -14.64 8.37 -1.02
N ASP A 843 -13.69 7.89 -0.21
CA ASP A 843 -13.85 7.81 1.25
C ASP A 843 -13.52 9.12 1.98
N MET A 844 -14.32 10.15 1.68
CA MET A 844 -14.34 11.39 2.47
C MET A 844 -15.71 12.07 2.31
N LEU A 845 -16.69 11.68 3.14
CA LEU A 845 -18.09 12.06 3.02
C LEU A 845 -18.37 13.58 2.81
N PRO A 846 -17.69 14.52 3.49
CA PRO A 846 -17.87 15.96 3.22
C PRO A 846 -17.52 16.37 1.78
N VAL A 847 -16.54 15.71 1.16
CA VAL A 847 -16.12 15.95 -0.23
C VAL A 847 -17.12 15.33 -1.20
N VAL A 848 -17.65 14.13 -0.88
CA VAL A 848 -18.75 13.51 -1.64
C VAL A 848 -19.99 14.43 -1.67
N HIS A 849 -20.31 15.10 -0.56
CA HIS A 849 -21.39 16.10 -0.51
C HIS A 849 -21.06 17.41 -1.22
N GLU A 850 -19.79 17.74 -1.44
CA GLU A 850 -19.36 18.94 -2.18
C GLU A 850 -19.34 18.70 -3.71
N PHE A 851 -19.07 17.48 -4.15
CA PHE A 851 -19.03 17.07 -5.57
C PHE A 851 -20.04 15.97 -5.94
N PRO A 852 -21.36 16.15 -5.66
CA PRO A 852 -22.37 15.10 -5.78
C PRO A 852 -22.66 14.66 -7.22
N SER A 853 -22.20 15.40 -8.23
CA SER A 853 -22.33 15.05 -9.66
C SER A 853 -21.19 14.16 -10.19
N TYR A 854 -20.22 13.81 -9.34
CA TYR A 854 -19.00 13.08 -9.74
C TYR A 854 -18.60 11.97 -8.76
N LEU A 855 -18.77 12.21 -7.46
CA LEU A 855 -18.31 11.30 -6.42
C LEU A 855 -19.41 10.38 -5.93
N TRP A 856 -19.13 9.08 -5.96
CA TRP A 856 -19.91 8.07 -5.29
C TRP A 856 -19.44 7.92 -3.85
N HIS A 857 -20.35 7.51 -2.95
CA HIS A 857 -19.90 6.95 -1.68
C HIS A 857 -19.09 5.69 -2.00
N SER A 858 -17.86 5.59 -1.49
CA SER A 858 -16.92 4.49 -1.73
C SER A 858 -17.52 3.09 -1.50
N VAL A 859 -16.86 2.02 -1.93
CA VAL A 859 -17.25 0.67 -1.48
C VAL A 859 -17.02 0.55 0.02
N GLN A 860 -17.78 -0.30 0.71
CA GLN A 860 -17.55 -0.57 2.12
C GLN A 860 -16.54 -1.73 2.27
N GLN A 861 -15.32 -1.43 2.68
CA GLN A 861 -14.29 -2.45 2.91
C GLN A 861 -14.49 -3.17 4.26
N ARG A 862 -14.46 -4.51 4.23
CA ARG A 862 -14.32 -5.39 5.39
C ARG A 862 -12.87 -5.83 5.50
N TRP A 863 -12.02 -4.91 5.98
CA TRP A 863 -10.61 -5.20 6.24
C TRP A 863 -10.40 -5.84 7.61
N GLY A 864 -9.70 -6.98 7.67
CA GLY A 864 -9.51 -7.75 8.90
C GLY A 864 -8.32 -7.32 9.77
N ASN A 865 -7.22 -6.87 9.14
CA ASN A 865 -5.95 -6.60 9.82
C ASN A 865 -5.45 -7.76 10.71
N VAL A 866 -5.56 -8.99 10.19
CA VAL A 866 -5.25 -10.24 10.90
C VAL A 866 -4.03 -10.96 10.31
N GLN A 867 -3.36 -11.76 11.15
CA GLN A 867 -2.13 -12.47 10.80
C GLN A 867 -2.30 -14.01 10.70
N SER A 868 -3.53 -14.53 10.78
CA SER A 868 -3.83 -15.97 10.69
C SER A 868 -5.02 -16.28 9.79
N LEU A 869 -4.99 -17.43 9.12
CA LEU A 869 -6.08 -17.91 8.27
C LEU A 869 -7.37 -18.20 9.05
N ALA A 870 -7.26 -18.65 10.30
CA ALA A 870 -8.41 -18.92 11.15
C ALA A 870 -9.13 -17.63 11.55
N ASP A 871 -8.37 -16.58 11.90
CA ASP A 871 -8.92 -15.26 12.22
C ASP A 871 -9.48 -14.58 10.96
N LEU A 872 -8.82 -14.73 9.80
CA LEU A 872 -9.34 -14.21 8.53
C LEU A 872 -10.65 -14.91 8.13
N LYS A 873 -10.72 -16.25 8.20
CA LYS A 873 -11.97 -16.97 7.93
C LYS A 873 -13.07 -16.54 8.89
N ARG A 874 -12.75 -16.37 10.18
CA ARG A 874 -13.70 -15.91 11.21
C ARG A 874 -14.19 -14.49 10.94
N TYR A 875 -13.31 -13.58 10.56
CA TYR A 875 -13.65 -12.17 10.30
C TYR A 875 -14.46 -11.99 9.01
N LEU A 876 -14.08 -12.68 7.93
CA LEU A 876 -14.78 -12.63 6.65
C LEU A 876 -16.05 -13.48 6.62
N SER A 877 -16.20 -14.47 7.52
CA SER A 877 -17.39 -15.33 7.59
C SER A 877 -18.70 -14.53 7.45
N PRO A 878 -19.59 -14.87 6.50
CA PRO A 878 -20.79 -14.07 6.23
C PRO A 878 -21.81 -14.09 7.37
N THR A 879 -21.69 -13.13 8.30
CA THR A 879 -22.83 -12.75 9.13
C THR A 879 -23.89 -12.11 8.23
N ARG A 880 -24.91 -12.90 7.82
CA ARG A 880 -26.01 -12.53 6.89
C ARG A 880 -26.66 -11.16 7.19
N ASN A 881 -26.56 -10.67 8.43
CA ASN A 881 -27.06 -9.38 8.90
C ASN A 881 -26.29 -8.13 8.37
N PHE A 882 -25.21 -8.27 7.61
CA PHE A 882 -24.42 -7.11 7.14
C PHE A 882 -24.76 -6.70 5.69
N VAL A 883 -24.62 -7.63 4.74
CA VAL A 883 -24.80 -7.35 3.29
C VAL A 883 -26.24 -6.93 2.96
N LEU A 884 -27.24 -7.54 3.60
CA LEU A 884 -28.67 -7.28 3.33
C LEU A 884 -29.18 -5.89 3.80
N PHE A 885 -28.37 -5.11 4.53
CA PHE A 885 -28.80 -3.85 5.14
C PHE A 885 -27.93 -2.64 4.77
N THR A 886 -26.96 -2.80 3.87
CA THR A 886 -26.16 -1.70 3.32
C THR A 886 -26.68 -1.25 1.96
N SER A 887 -26.72 0.07 1.74
CA SER A 887 -26.99 0.68 0.43
C SER A 887 -25.73 0.90 -0.41
N ARG A 888 -24.59 0.36 0.03
CA ARG A 888 -23.27 0.42 -0.63
C ARG A 888 -22.78 -1.01 -0.91
N PRO A 889 -22.01 -1.24 -1.99
CA PRO A 889 -21.34 -2.51 -2.24
C PRO A 889 -20.36 -2.81 -1.09
N VAL A 890 -19.98 -4.08 -0.92
CA VAL A 890 -19.09 -4.54 0.15
C VAL A 890 -17.92 -5.31 -0.45
N ALA A 891 -16.71 -4.84 -0.16
CA ALA A 891 -15.45 -5.51 -0.49
C ALA A 891 -14.94 -6.28 0.72
N ASP A 892 -14.90 -7.60 0.63
CA ASP A 892 -14.14 -8.43 1.55
C ASP A 892 -12.65 -8.33 1.16
N MET A 893 -11.86 -7.69 2.02
CA MET A 893 -10.41 -7.59 1.83
C MET A 893 -9.81 -8.89 2.38
N ALA A 894 -9.37 -9.76 1.47
CA ALA A 894 -9.12 -11.17 1.71
C ALA A 894 -7.63 -11.54 1.85
N GLU A 895 -6.80 -10.56 2.19
CA GLU A 895 -5.38 -10.70 2.50
C GLU A 895 -5.09 -10.87 4.01
N LEU A 896 -3.87 -11.31 4.33
CA LEU A 896 -3.33 -11.29 5.70
C LEU A 896 -2.41 -10.08 5.87
N THR A 897 -2.63 -9.27 6.90
CA THR A 897 -1.90 -8.02 7.12
C THR A 897 -0.75 -8.24 8.12
N PRO A 898 0.53 -8.15 7.73
CA PRO A 898 1.64 -8.26 8.67
C PRO A 898 1.75 -7.00 9.53
N ASN A 899 1.92 -7.14 10.85
CA ASN A 899 2.19 -5.98 11.68
C ASN A 899 3.66 -5.52 11.54
N THR A 900 3.98 -4.32 12.03
CA THR A 900 5.32 -3.71 11.92
C THR A 900 6.45 -4.60 12.43
N TRP A 901 6.22 -5.46 13.43
CA TRP A 901 7.24 -6.37 13.94
C TRP A 901 7.47 -7.57 13.02
N ASP A 902 6.40 -8.13 12.44
CA ASP A 902 6.49 -9.22 11.47
C ASP A 902 7.24 -8.77 10.20
N VAL A 903 6.99 -7.53 9.75
CA VAL A 903 7.75 -6.88 8.65
C VAL A 903 9.23 -6.70 9.02
N LEU A 904 9.54 -6.10 10.19
CA LEU A 904 10.92 -5.82 10.61
C LEU A 904 11.76 -7.08 10.86
N THR A 905 11.13 -8.19 11.22
CA THR A 905 11.78 -9.49 11.42
C THR A 905 11.73 -10.41 10.21
N ASP A 906 11.07 -9.98 9.12
CA ASP A 906 10.74 -10.80 7.94
C ASP A 906 10.05 -12.13 8.27
N ARG A 907 9.28 -12.17 9.37
CA ARG A 907 8.73 -13.41 9.98
C ARG A 907 7.98 -14.29 8.99
N PHE A 908 7.14 -13.69 8.15
CA PHE A 908 6.32 -14.41 7.18
C PHE A 908 7.02 -14.61 5.83
N GLY A 909 8.16 -13.97 5.60
CA GLY A 909 8.88 -14.05 4.33
C GLY A 909 8.19 -13.32 3.18
N GLY A 910 7.48 -12.21 3.44
CA GLY A 910 6.90 -11.29 2.46
C GLY A 910 5.42 -11.50 2.14
N LEU A 911 4.77 -10.44 1.65
CA LEU A 911 3.34 -10.47 1.28
C LEU A 911 3.08 -11.54 0.22
N ARG A 912 3.99 -11.71 -0.74
CA ARG A 912 3.97 -12.79 -1.75
C ARG A 912 3.79 -14.19 -1.16
N ARG A 913 4.48 -14.48 -0.04
CA ARG A 913 4.41 -15.77 0.67
C ARG A 913 3.15 -15.88 1.52
N MET A 914 2.70 -14.77 2.11
CA MET A 914 1.42 -14.72 2.83
C MET A 914 0.24 -14.96 1.87
N ALA A 915 0.25 -14.35 0.69
CA ALA A 915 -0.71 -14.57 -0.39
C ALA A 915 -0.65 -16.01 -0.94
N ASP A 916 0.53 -16.57 -1.20
CA ASP A 916 0.69 -17.97 -1.66
C ASP A 916 0.07 -18.98 -0.69
N GLN A 917 0.13 -18.69 0.61
CA GLN A 917 -0.52 -19.49 1.66
C GLN A 917 -2.01 -19.19 1.83
N THR A 918 -2.48 -17.98 1.48
CA THR A 918 -3.86 -17.51 1.75
C THR A 918 -4.80 -17.71 0.57
N ASN A 919 -4.36 -17.33 -0.62
CA ASN A 919 -5.16 -17.27 -1.85
C ASN A 919 -5.82 -18.61 -2.19
N ARG A 920 -5.14 -19.73 -1.93
CA ARG A 920 -5.67 -21.10 -2.12
C ARG A 920 -6.92 -21.37 -1.26
N HIS A 921 -6.95 -20.87 -0.03
CA HIS A 921 -8.10 -20.98 0.86
C HIS A 921 -9.20 -19.97 0.51
N ILE A 922 -8.85 -18.74 0.13
CA ILE A 922 -9.80 -17.72 -0.35
C ILE A 922 -10.60 -18.24 -1.55
N CYS A 923 -9.90 -18.76 -2.57
CA CYS A 923 -10.51 -19.37 -3.74
C CYS A 923 -11.53 -20.45 -3.34
N ARG A 924 -11.14 -21.33 -2.40
CA ARG A 924 -12.01 -22.40 -1.90
C ARG A 924 -13.25 -21.88 -1.18
N TRP A 925 -13.12 -20.94 -0.24
CA TRP A 925 -14.27 -20.43 0.52
C TRP A 925 -15.29 -19.71 -0.38
N TYR A 926 -14.83 -18.98 -1.40
CA TYR A 926 -15.74 -18.28 -2.31
C TYR A 926 -16.34 -19.17 -3.41
N ILE A 927 -15.71 -20.28 -3.83
CA ILE A 927 -16.34 -21.25 -4.76
C ILE A 927 -17.26 -22.26 -4.05
N GLU A 928 -16.95 -22.68 -2.82
CA GLU A 928 -17.73 -23.69 -2.07
C GLU A 928 -18.79 -23.09 -1.13
N GLU A 929 -18.47 -22.02 -0.38
CA GLU A 929 -19.29 -21.61 0.78
C GLU A 929 -20.03 -20.27 0.59
N TRP A 930 -19.38 -19.24 0.02
CA TRP A 930 -19.82 -17.85 0.22
C TRP A 930 -20.21 -17.08 -1.05
N GLY A 931 -19.71 -17.47 -2.24
CA GLY A 931 -19.76 -16.64 -3.45
C GLY A 931 -21.15 -16.27 -3.99
N SER A 932 -22.20 -17.01 -3.63
CA SER A 932 -23.59 -16.67 -3.93
C SER A 932 -24.04 -15.36 -3.26
N MET A 933 -23.57 -15.09 -2.04
CA MET A 933 -23.90 -13.90 -1.23
C MET A 933 -22.85 -12.78 -1.38
N THR A 934 -21.75 -13.04 -2.08
CA THR A 934 -20.61 -12.13 -2.20
C THR A 934 -20.83 -11.04 -3.25
N ASN A 935 -20.31 -9.84 -2.96
CA ASN A 935 -20.28 -8.72 -3.89
C ASN A 935 -18.86 -8.41 -4.40
N ILE A 936 -17.92 -7.95 -3.57
CA ILE A 936 -16.53 -7.73 -4.01
C ILE A 936 -15.60 -8.55 -3.10
N VAL A 937 -14.55 -9.13 -3.69
CA VAL A 937 -13.43 -9.72 -2.96
C VAL A 937 -12.14 -9.13 -3.51
N ALA A 938 -11.37 -8.46 -2.67
CA ALA A 938 -10.06 -7.92 -3.02
C ALA A 938 -8.95 -8.80 -2.43
N VAL A 939 -7.85 -8.97 -3.17
CA VAL A 939 -6.72 -9.84 -2.77
C VAL A 939 -5.38 -9.23 -3.12
N ASP A 940 -4.34 -9.64 -2.39
CA ASP A 940 -2.95 -9.54 -2.83
C ASP A 940 -2.66 -10.60 -3.91
N PHE A 941 -1.95 -10.19 -4.96
CA PHE A 941 -1.48 -11.01 -6.08
C PHE A 941 -2.59 -11.84 -6.74
N VAL A 942 -3.58 -11.16 -7.33
CA VAL A 942 -4.78 -11.78 -7.95
C VAL A 942 -4.45 -12.88 -8.98
N ARG A 943 -3.28 -12.84 -9.63
CA ARG A 943 -2.80 -13.88 -10.57
C ARG A 943 -2.56 -15.25 -9.92
N GLY A 944 -2.42 -15.31 -8.60
CA GLY A 944 -2.41 -16.52 -7.78
C GLY A 944 -3.80 -16.95 -7.28
N THR A 945 -4.88 -16.54 -7.95
CA THR A 945 -6.26 -16.92 -7.62
C THR A 945 -7.03 -17.35 -8.87
N ASN A 946 -8.05 -18.20 -8.71
CA ASN A 946 -9.12 -18.37 -9.71
C ASN A 946 -10.37 -17.54 -9.34
N LEU A 947 -10.17 -16.42 -8.64
CA LEU A 947 -11.25 -15.58 -8.11
C LEU A 947 -12.13 -14.98 -9.22
N VAL A 948 -11.53 -14.68 -10.38
CA VAL A 948 -12.26 -14.19 -11.57
C VAL A 948 -13.16 -15.31 -12.13
N GLU A 949 -12.64 -16.51 -12.36
CA GLU A 949 -13.42 -17.69 -12.77
C GLU A 949 -14.56 -18.04 -11.79
N THR A 950 -14.34 -17.77 -10.50
CA THR A 950 -15.30 -17.95 -9.40
C THR A 950 -16.40 -16.88 -9.43
N SER A 951 -16.03 -15.61 -9.62
CA SER A 951 -17.00 -14.51 -9.75
C SER A 951 -17.88 -14.64 -11.02
N LEU A 952 -17.27 -15.04 -12.14
CA LEU A 952 -17.96 -15.35 -13.40
C LEU A 952 -18.94 -16.52 -13.25
N TYR A 953 -18.57 -17.56 -12.50
CA TYR A 953 -19.45 -18.69 -12.20
C TYR A 953 -20.69 -18.26 -11.41
N TRP A 954 -20.49 -17.57 -10.30
CA TRP A 954 -21.60 -17.12 -9.46
C TRP A 954 -22.48 -16.09 -10.16
N ASN A 955 -21.92 -15.20 -10.98
CA ASN A 955 -22.72 -14.27 -11.80
C ASN A 955 -23.58 -14.97 -12.87
N ARG A 956 -23.22 -16.18 -13.31
CA ARG A 956 -24.06 -17.01 -14.21
C ARG A 956 -25.12 -17.82 -13.44
N LYS A 957 -24.89 -18.15 -12.17
CA LYS A 957 -25.87 -18.85 -11.30
C LYS A 957 -26.83 -17.91 -10.56
N LYS A 958 -26.45 -16.66 -10.30
CA LYS A 958 -27.35 -15.63 -9.77
C LYS A 958 -28.52 -15.42 -10.73
N ASN A 959 -29.74 -15.58 -10.24
CA ASN A 959 -30.99 -15.25 -10.93
C ASN A 959 -31.51 -13.88 -10.45
N VAL A 960 -32.46 -13.29 -11.16
CA VAL A 960 -33.11 -12.00 -10.79
C VAL A 960 -34.09 -12.14 -9.61
N ILE A 961 -33.86 -13.12 -8.72
CA ILE A 961 -34.72 -13.44 -7.57
C ILE A 961 -34.22 -12.62 -6.37
N SER A 962 -34.21 -11.29 -6.53
CA SER A 962 -33.74 -10.29 -5.56
C SER A 962 -34.54 -8.98 -5.64
N GLY A 963 -35.87 -9.11 -5.76
CA GLY A 963 -36.85 -8.01 -5.71
C GLY A 963 -37.47 -7.84 -4.33
#